data_AF-A0A7S0FP36-F1
#
_entry.id   AF-A0A7S0FP36-F1
#
_cell.length_a   1.000
_cell.length_b   1.000
_cell.length_c   1.000
_cell.angle_alpha   90.00
_cell.angle_beta   90.00
_cell.angle_gamma   90.00
#
_symmetry.space_group_name_H-M   'P 1'
#
loop_
_entity.id
_entity.type
_entity.pdbx_description
1 polymer ?
#
loop_
_entity_poly.entity_id
_entity_poly.type
_entity_poly.pdbx_seq_one_letter_code
_entity_poly.pdbx_strand_id
1 'polypeptide(L)'
;QVSFVNSICTSRGGGHVNYVTDQVVSAILEKVSKQKGGALAVKAAHVRGYLWVFVNCLIENPAFDSQTKETLTSKRERFGSTCQLPEHFIGAVLESGVVDALQEWSKELGKSELAQHLNRSDLGLQKRLFGVPKLEDANKAGTKESSECTLILTEGDSAKALAVAGLGVIGRDHYGVFPLRGKLRNVRELTVKQMLENKEIDQVMKIMALDASKEYVDGKGLRYGSIMIMTDQDHDGSHIKGLIINFIQNWFPSLLKVPGFLKEFVTPIVKVTKGDSSHTFFTLPEYNSWKEGNDEGRGWKCKYYKGLGTSTSEEAREYFSDLDNHEIQFSYSGPGDDDLIDMAFHPKRADDRKQWIASCEEGTFVDHSEATLSYNDFVKKELVLFAKYDVERAIPSMVDGFKPTQRKILFCAFKRNLKSDVKVAQFAGYIAEHSAYHHGEVSLQGTIVNMAQNFVGSNNINLLTPSGQFGTRLQGGKDSASARYIYTRLERIARVIFHPDDDPLLDFQNEEGQSIEPIWYIPVIPMVLVNGADGIGTGWSTSVPNYNPRDIIRLLRRYIKKESLANETLCPWYKGFKGNIVLNDSADRSGYEVVGVASRTGTNTVEVTELPVKRWTQDYKEFLAKLVETGDDGSRGRIDDFKEYHTENSVHFSLGGTAEQMKALEVEGLEKALKLRSSLATTNMVLFDREGKIKKYANEMELLVEFAELRLTYYQKRKNFHVDRLKREKEHLDSKVKFILLVIRNELIVSNRKRAELIAELKQRGFKTYQQIFHGGLEAPDGDDVTKTSGFDYLLGMPIWSLTVERIEELKRQMKDKTSELDNLERTPIQDLWLRDLDAVMAELDAIDEYEEGLHKEEQRLKSGKRARPKAGSSRGRGRGQGGRGKKSIVEAQEDADAEEEEGEDDEDGPPPAAKKAKADETASDFIARLKERQVQRSKMSTLQVSAGEETQSKRARTES
;
A
#
# COMPACT_ATOMS: atom_id res chain seq x y z
N GLN A 1 -27.47 10.58 -47.84
CA GLN A 1 -27.69 9.19 -48.30
C GLN A 1 -28.26 9.23 -49.71
N VAL A 2 -27.92 8.26 -50.55
CA VAL A 2 -28.53 8.05 -51.87
C VAL A 2 -28.84 6.56 -52.01
N SER A 3 -30.11 6.18 -52.07
CA SER A 3 -30.49 4.77 -52.09
C SER A 3 -31.49 4.37 -53.17
N PHE A 4 -31.30 3.16 -53.70
CA PHE A 4 -32.15 2.54 -54.70
C PHE A 4 -32.57 1.14 -54.25
N VAL A 5 -33.87 0.86 -54.30
CA VAL A 5 -34.45 -0.46 -54.04
C VAL A 5 -35.17 -0.92 -55.30
N ASN A 6 -34.70 -1.99 -55.95
CA ASN A 6 -35.28 -2.48 -57.21
C ASN A 6 -35.42 -1.37 -58.28
N SER A 7 -34.38 -0.54 -58.43
CA SER A 7 -34.36 0.64 -59.32
C SER A 7 -35.32 1.78 -58.92
N ILE A 8 -35.96 1.72 -57.75
CA ILE A 8 -36.78 2.80 -57.20
C ILE A 8 -35.92 3.68 -56.32
N CYS A 9 -35.91 4.99 -56.60
CA CYS A 9 -35.20 5.97 -55.77
C CYS A 9 -35.91 6.13 -54.42
N THR A 10 -35.26 5.65 -53.36
CA THR A 10 -35.74 5.79 -51.98
C THR A 10 -35.12 7.03 -51.35
N SER A 11 -35.60 8.20 -51.76
CA SER A 11 -35.05 9.51 -51.37
C SER A 11 -35.05 9.75 -49.86
N ARG A 12 -36.02 9.16 -49.14
CA ARG A 12 -36.14 9.25 -47.67
C ARG A 12 -35.51 8.07 -46.92
N GLY A 13 -34.92 7.11 -47.65
CA GLY A 13 -34.22 5.96 -47.08
C GLY A 13 -35.17 4.87 -46.57
N GLY A 14 -34.92 4.34 -45.37
CA GLY A 14 -35.75 3.29 -44.77
C GLY A 14 -34.95 2.17 -44.12
N GLY A 15 -35.58 1.02 -43.94
CA GLY A 15 -34.98 -0.13 -43.25
C GLY A 15 -33.68 -0.66 -43.86
N HIS A 16 -33.56 -0.62 -45.19
CA HIS A 16 -32.35 -1.05 -45.93
C HIS A 16 -31.15 -0.13 -45.69
N VAL A 17 -31.38 1.19 -45.67
CA VAL A 17 -30.31 2.17 -45.39
C VAL A 17 -29.86 2.02 -43.94
N ASN A 18 -30.80 1.95 -42.99
CA ASN A 18 -30.49 1.77 -41.57
C ASN A 18 -29.68 0.50 -41.32
N TYR A 19 -30.04 -0.62 -41.96
CA TYR A 19 -29.33 -1.89 -41.83
C TYR A 19 -27.84 -1.81 -42.23
N VAL A 20 -27.52 -1.03 -43.28
CA VAL A 20 -26.13 -0.82 -43.72
C VAL A 20 -25.42 0.19 -42.81
N THR A 21 -26.06 1.33 -42.51
CA THR A 21 -25.44 2.37 -41.68
C THR A 21 -25.19 1.90 -40.25
N ASP A 22 -26.06 1.07 -39.68
CA ASP A 22 -25.94 0.64 -38.29
C ASP A 22 -24.72 -0.27 -38.06
N GLN A 23 -24.33 -1.07 -39.07
CA GLN A 23 -23.11 -1.87 -39.03
C GLN A 23 -21.86 -0.97 -39.00
N VAL A 24 -21.81 0.04 -39.87
CA VAL A 24 -20.70 1.01 -39.91
C VAL A 24 -20.65 1.86 -38.63
N VAL A 25 -21.79 2.36 -38.17
CA VAL A 25 -21.90 3.17 -36.95
C VAL A 25 -21.48 2.35 -35.73
N SER A 26 -21.87 1.08 -35.63
CA SER A 26 -21.45 0.21 -34.52
C SER A 26 -19.94 0.00 -34.52
N ALA A 27 -19.32 -0.24 -35.67
CA ALA A 27 -17.87 -0.39 -35.78
C ALA A 27 -17.10 0.90 -35.45
N ILE A 28 -17.60 2.06 -35.91
CA ILE A 28 -17.02 3.37 -35.57
C ILE A 28 -17.16 3.64 -34.07
N LEU A 29 -18.35 3.43 -33.49
CA LEU A 29 -18.57 3.60 -32.05
C LEU A 29 -17.71 2.66 -31.22
N GLU A 30 -17.51 1.43 -31.67
CA GLU A 30 -16.62 0.47 -31.01
C GLU A 30 -15.16 0.95 -31.06
N LYS A 31 -14.68 1.46 -32.20
CA LYS A 31 -13.32 2.03 -32.32
C LYS A 31 -13.16 3.29 -31.48
N VAL A 32 -14.11 4.22 -31.53
CA VAL A 32 -14.09 5.49 -30.76
C VAL A 32 -14.21 5.24 -29.25
N SER A 33 -15.05 4.28 -28.83
CA SER A 33 -15.20 3.93 -27.40
C SER A 33 -13.99 3.17 -26.84
N LYS A 34 -13.30 2.36 -27.67
CA LYS A 34 -12.01 1.74 -27.32
C LYS A 34 -10.88 2.77 -27.24
N GLN A 35 -10.91 3.80 -28.08
CA GLN A 35 -9.96 4.91 -28.05
C GLN A 35 -10.35 5.97 -27.00
N LYS A 36 -10.37 5.61 -25.71
CA LYS A 36 -10.63 6.58 -24.63
C LYS A 36 -9.60 7.73 -24.62
N GLY A 37 -10.08 8.95 -24.86
CA GLY A 37 -9.32 10.20 -24.79
C GLY A 37 -10.29 11.37 -24.64
N GLY A 38 -10.56 11.76 -23.39
CA GLY A 38 -11.03 13.10 -22.98
C GLY A 38 -12.39 13.67 -23.44
N ALA A 39 -13.08 13.16 -24.46
CA ALA A 39 -14.25 13.85 -25.01
C ALA A 39 -15.55 13.04 -24.96
N LEU A 40 -16.69 13.75 -25.02
CA LEU A 40 -18.06 13.27 -24.79
C LEU A 40 -18.38 11.90 -25.41
N ALA A 41 -19.28 11.14 -24.78
CA ALA A 41 -19.80 9.89 -25.35
C ALA A 41 -20.49 10.16 -26.71
N VAL A 42 -19.77 9.90 -27.80
CA VAL A 42 -20.28 10.02 -29.17
C VAL A 42 -21.48 9.08 -29.33
N LYS A 43 -22.65 9.63 -29.66
CA LYS A 43 -23.88 8.86 -29.89
C LYS A 43 -23.99 8.44 -31.34
N ALA A 44 -24.73 7.37 -31.62
CA ALA A 44 -25.00 6.88 -32.98
C ALA A 44 -25.55 7.97 -33.92
N ALA A 45 -26.36 8.90 -33.41
CA ALA A 45 -26.89 10.02 -34.18
C ALA A 45 -25.78 10.96 -34.70
N HIS A 46 -24.73 11.20 -33.91
CA HIS A 46 -23.61 12.05 -34.30
C HIS A 46 -22.81 11.39 -35.42
N VAL A 47 -22.50 10.09 -35.28
CA VAL A 47 -21.77 9.33 -36.31
C VAL A 47 -22.53 9.33 -37.65
N ARG A 48 -23.86 9.16 -37.62
CA ARG A 48 -24.68 9.22 -38.84
C ARG A 48 -24.61 10.57 -39.56
N GLY A 49 -24.37 11.67 -38.82
CA GLY A 49 -24.19 13.00 -39.40
C GLY A 49 -22.91 13.16 -40.25
N TYR A 50 -21.90 12.31 -40.01
CA TYR A 50 -20.62 12.33 -40.74
C TYR A 50 -20.55 11.28 -41.86
N LEU A 51 -21.65 10.57 -42.14
CA LEU A 51 -21.69 9.52 -43.15
C LEU A 51 -22.45 9.96 -44.40
N TRP A 52 -21.82 9.78 -45.55
CA TRP A 52 -22.51 9.86 -46.83
C TRP A 52 -22.57 8.47 -47.48
N VAL A 53 -23.77 7.86 -47.43
CA VAL A 53 -23.94 6.45 -47.82
C VAL A 53 -24.68 6.32 -49.14
N PHE A 54 -24.17 5.46 -50.01
CA PHE A 54 -24.81 5.02 -51.24
C PHE A 54 -25.24 3.57 -51.09
N VAL A 55 -26.53 3.27 -51.33
CA VAL A 55 -27.07 1.90 -51.19
C VAL A 55 -27.85 1.53 -52.44
N ASN A 56 -27.42 0.50 -53.15
CA ASN A 56 -28.20 -0.08 -54.25
C ASN A 56 -28.48 -1.54 -53.93
N CYS A 57 -29.75 -1.90 -53.78
CA CYS A 57 -30.13 -3.26 -53.39
C CYS A 57 -31.37 -3.77 -54.12
N LEU A 58 -31.47 -5.10 -54.18
CA LEU A 58 -32.63 -5.80 -54.68
C LEU A 58 -33.32 -6.49 -53.52
N ILE A 59 -34.58 -6.11 -53.26
CA ILE A 59 -35.37 -6.58 -52.12
C ILE A 59 -36.54 -7.40 -52.63
N GLU A 60 -36.73 -8.59 -52.07
CA GLU A 60 -37.85 -9.46 -52.40
C GLU A 60 -39.15 -8.89 -51.82
N ASN A 61 -40.16 -8.68 -52.68
CA ASN A 61 -41.49 -8.15 -52.30
C ASN A 61 -41.43 -6.92 -51.37
N PRO A 62 -40.84 -5.78 -51.82
CA PRO A 62 -40.63 -4.62 -50.95
C PRO A 62 -41.94 -3.92 -50.60
N ALA A 63 -42.08 -3.55 -49.33
CA ALA A 63 -43.15 -2.72 -48.82
C ALA A 63 -42.62 -1.30 -48.52
N PHE A 64 -43.41 -0.30 -48.87
CA PHE A 64 -43.07 1.11 -48.70
C PHE A 64 -44.09 1.83 -47.81
N ASP A 65 -43.75 3.03 -47.36
CA ASP A 65 -44.61 3.90 -46.57
C ASP A 65 -45.85 4.38 -47.34
N SER A 66 -45.71 4.62 -48.64
CA SER A 66 -46.76 5.13 -49.51
C SER A 66 -46.53 4.76 -50.98
N GLN A 67 -47.48 5.13 -51.85
CA GLN A 67 -47.40 4.88 -53.29
C GLN A 67 -46.25 5.60 -53.99
N THR A 68 -45.72 6.70 -53.41
CA THR A 68 -44.53 7.37 -53.95
C THR A 68 -43.24 6.58 -53.72
N LYS A 69 -43.28 5.56 -52.83
CA LYS A 69 -42.20 4.61 -52.56
C LYS A 69 -40.88 5.25 -52.16
N GLU A 70 -40.96 6.37 -51.45
CA GLU A 70 -39.80 7.14 -51.01
C GLU A 70 -39.09 6.51 -49.80
N THR A 71 -39.83 5.77 -48.95
CA THR A 71 -39.28 5.11 -47.76
C THR A 71 -39.59 3.61 -47.74
N LEU A 72 -38.57 2.77 -47.59
CA LEU A 72 -38.76 1.32 -47.42
C LEU A 72 -39.17 0.99 -45.97
N THR A 73 -40.26 0.24 -45.81
CA THR A 73 -40.81 -0.20 -44.51
C THR A 73 -40.68 -1.71 -44.27
N SER A 74 -40.27 -2.48 -45.28
CA SER A 74 -39.97 -3.91 -45.13
C SER A 74 -39.00 -4.17 -43.98
N LYS A 75 -39.30 -5.20 -43.17
CA LYS A 75 -38.40 -5.67 -42.11
C LYS A 75 -37.23 -6.47 -42.69
N ARG A 76 -36.08 -6.43 -42.01
CA ARG A 76 -34.83 -7.08 -42.43
C ARG A 76 -34.99 -8.58 -42.73
N GLU A 77 -35.85 -9.29 -42.00
CA GLU A 77 -36.08 -10.72 -42.16
C GLU A 77 -36.77 -11.06 -43.50
N ARG A 78 -37.39 -10.07 -44.14
CA ARG A 78 -38.10 -10.21 -45.41
C ARG A 78 -37.33 -9.65 -46.60
N PHE A 79 -36.06 -9.30 -46.43
CA PHE A 79 -35.26 -8.74 -47.53
C PHE A 79 -34.91 -9.77 -48.62
N GLY A 80 -34.97 -11.07 -48.32
CA GLY A 80 -34.62 -12.16 -49.25
C GLY A 80 -33.10 -12.30 -49.48
N SER A 81 -32.30 -11.38 -48.96
CA SER A 81 -30.84 -11.39 -49.01
C SER A 81 -30.26 -10.71 -47.77
N THR A 82 -28.98 -11.00 -47.46
CA THR A 82 -28.26 -10.37 -46.35
C THR A 82 -27.07 -9.56 -46.89
N CYS A 83 -26.72 -8.48 -46.19
CA CYS A 83 -25.60 -7.61 -46.56
C CYS A 83 -24.74 -7.42 -45.31
N GLN A 84 -23.78 -8.33 -45.11
CA GLN A 84 -22.73 -8.16 -44.12
C GLN A 84 -21.57 -7.42 -44.76
N LEU A 85 -21.17 -6.31 -44.16
CA LEU A 85 -20.04 -5.53 -44.67
C LEU A 85 -18.73 -6.27 -44.37
N PRO A 86 -17.87 -6.53 -45.39
CA PRO A 86 -16.59 -7.18 -45.18
C PRO A 86 -15.67 -6.40 -44.23
N GLU A 87 -14.83 -7.09 -43.47
CA GLU A 87 -13.89 -6.46 -42.52
C GLU A 87 -12.95 -5.46 -43.19
N HIS A 88 -12.47 -5.73 -44.40
CA HIS A 88 -11.60 -4.79 -45.13
C HIS A 88 -12.30 -3.45 -45.45
N PHE A 89 -13.60 -3.50 -45.73
CA PHE A 89 -14.40 -2.29 -46.02
C PHE A 89 -14.57 -1.47 -44.75
N ILE A 90 -14.87 -2.12 -43.62
CA ILE A 90 -14.94 -1.47 -42.31
C ILE A 90 -13.57 -0.88 -41.93
N GLY A 91 -12.48 -1.62 -42.15
CA GLY A 91 -11.11 -1.15 -41.94
C GLY A 91 -10.81 0.14 -42.70
N ALA A 92 -11.11 0.17 -44.00
CA ALA A 92 -10.91 1.35 -44.84
C ALA A 92 -11.76 2.56 -44.39
N VAL A 93 -13.01 2.34 -43.98
CA VAL A 93 -13.86 3.42 -43.43
C VAL A 93 -13.25 3.97 -42.13
N LEU A 94 -12.70 3.10 -41.28
CA LEU A 94 -12.07 3.51 -40.03
C LEU A 94 -10.71 4.21 -40.23
N GLU A 95 -10.14 4.18 -41.44
CA GLU A 95 -8.91 4.89 -41.86
C GLU A 95 -9.20 6.13 -42.71
N SER A 96 -10.45 6.35 -43.11
CA SER A 96 -10.87 7.47 -43.99
C SER A 96 -10.86 8.86 -43.34
N GLY A 97 -10.35 8.99 -42.11
CA GLY A 97 -10.32 10.24 -41.34
C GLY A 97 -11.62 10.59 -40.61
N VAL A 98 -12.70 9.82 -40.80
CA VAL A 98 -13.98 10.05 -40.10
C VAL A 98 -13.84 9.93 -38.58
N VAL A 99 -12.98 9.03 -38.11
CA VAL A 99 -12.70 8.85 -36.67
C VAL A 99 -12.00 10.09 -36.11
N ASP A 100 -11.02 10.63 -36.83
CA ASP A 100 -10.25 11.80 -36.40
C ASP A 100 -11.12 13.06 -36.38
N ALA A 101 -11.94 13.26 -37.41
CA ALA A 101 -12.90 14.37 -37.49
C ALA A 101 -13.95 14.30 -36.36
N LEU A 102 -14.45 13.11 -36.03
CA LEU A 102 -15.37 12.92 -34.90
C LEU A 102 -14.70 13.20 -33.55
N GLN A 103 -13.40 12.90 -33.41
CA GLN A 103 -12.64 13.21 -32.20
C GLN A 103 -12.37 14.71 -32.06
N GLU A 104 -12.01 15.38 -33.14
CA GLU A 104 -11.83 16.83 -33.18
C GLU A 104 -13.13 17.56 -32.85
N TRP A 105 -14.25 17.16 -33.48
CA TRP A 105 -15.58 17.66 -33.15
C TRP A 105 -15.96 17.39 -31.69
N SER A 106 -15.66 16.22 -31.15
CA SER A 106 -15.95 15.89 -29.75
C SER A 106 -15.13 16.76 -28.78
N LYS A 107 -13.87 17.05 -29.11
CA LYS A 107 -13.01 17.99 -28.36
C LYS A 107 -13.56 19.42 -28.44
N GLU A 108 -13.97 19.89 -29.61
CA GLU A 108 -14.60 21.20 -29.80
C GLU A 108 -15.92 21.33 -29.04
N LEU A 109 -16.76 20.30 -29.08
CA LEU A 109 -18.01 20.26 -28.33
C LEU A 109 -17.74 20.28 -26.81
N GLY A 110 -16.73 19.55 -26.34
CA GLY A 110 -16.31 19.58 -24.94
C GLY A 110 -15.82 20.98 -24.52
N LYS A 111 -15.02 21.65 -25.35
CA LYS A 111 -14.62 23.05 -25.16
C LYS A 111 -15.83 23.99 -25.15
N SER A 112 -16.79 23.78 -26.06
CA SER A 112 -18.02 24.57 -26.14
C SER A 112 -18.94 24.34 -24.93
N GLU A 113 -19.10 23.11 -24.45
CA GLU A 113 -19.87 22.81 -23.24
C GLU A 113 -19.22 23.40 -22.00
N LEU A 114 -17.89 23.29 -21.88
CA LEU A 114 -17.12 23.92 -20.82
C LEU A 114 -17.28 25.45 -20.87
N ALA A 115 -17.13 26.06 -22.05
CA ALA A 115 -17.34 27.49 -22.25
C ALA A 115 -18.78 27.93 -21.96
N GLN A 116 -19.80 27.15 -22.32
CA GLN A 116 -21.20 27.43 -21.99
C GLN A 116 -21.47 27.32 -20.48
N HIS A 117 -20.86 26.37 -19.78
CA HIS A 117 -20.95 26.27 -18.32
C HIS A 117 -20.27 27.45 -17.62
N LEU A 118 -19.09 27.84 -18.12
CA LEU A 118 -18.35 29.00 -17.61
C LEU A 118 -19.09 30.32 -17.92
N ASN A 119 -19.80 30.42 -19.05
CA ASN A 119 -20.62 31.60 -19.41
C ASN A 119 -21.98 31.66 -18.69
N ARG A 120 -22.52 30.52 -18.21
CA ARG A 120 -23.78 30.45 -17.43
C ARG A 120 -23.58 30.68 -15.94
N SER A 121 -22.38 30.39 -15.43
CA SER A 121 -21.96 30.87 -14.12
C SER A 121 -21.51 32.31 -14.29
N ASP A 122 -21.80 33.18 -13.32
CA ASP A 122 -21.59 34.63 -13.39
C ASP A 122 -20.08 35.02 -13.35
N LEU A 123 -19.24 34.35 -14.16
CA LEU A 123 -17.77 34.41 -14.20
C LEU A 123 -17.24 35.54 -15.07
N GLY A 124 -17.98 36.66 -15.15
CA GLY A 124 -17.36 37.90 -15.63
C GLY A 124 -16.11 38.23 -14.81
N LEU A 125 -15.26 39.13 -15.31
CA LEU A 125 -14.15 39.71 -14.54
C LEU A 125 -14.71 40.45 -13.31
N GLN A 126 -15.02 39.70 -12.27
CA GLN A 126 -15.45 40.21 -10.99
C GLN A 126 -14.20 40.64 -10.23
N LYS A 127 -14.21 41.90 -9.74
CA LYS A 127 -13.12 42.44 -8.92
C LYS A 127 -12.90 41.66 -7.63
N ARG A 128 -13.93 41.00 -7.09
CA ARG A 128 -13.84 40.12 -5.92
C ARG A 128 -14.71 38.89 -6.13
N LEU A 129 -14.19 37.73 -5.76
CA LEU A 129 -14.93 36.48 -5.78
C LEU A 129 -15.52 36.19 -4.40
N PHE A 130 -16.85 36.01 -4.36
CA PHE A 130 -17.55 35.52 -3.19
C PHE A 130 -17.93 34.04 -3.40
N GLY A 131 -17.71 33.19 -2.39
CA GLY A 131 -18.09 31.77 -2.44
C GLY A 131 -16.93 30.77 -2.58
N VAL A 132 -15.68 31.20 -2.51
CA VAL A 132 -14.49 30.33 -2.40
C VAL A 132 -13.86 30.50 -1.00
N PRO A 133 -14.23 29.68 0.01
CA PRO A 133 -13.95 29.98 1.42
C PRO A 133 -12.47 30.02 1.81
N LYS A 134 -11.60 29.31 1.08
CA LYS A 134 -10.18 29.19 1.41
C LYS A 134 -9.27 30.14 0.62
N LEU A 135 -9.82 30.93 -0.30
CA LEU A 135 -9.06 31.87 -1.12
C LEU A 135 -8.69 33.11 -0.29
N GLU A 136 -7.40 33.41 -0.21
CA GLU A 136 -6.92 34.76 0.12
C GLU A 136 -6.71 35.49 -1.20
N ASP A 137 -7.68 36.31 -1.60
CA ASP A 137 -7.66 36.97 -2.90
C ASP A 137 -6.77 38.22 -2.85
N ALA A 138 -5.95 38.44 -3.88
CA ALA A 138 -5.15 39.66 -3.99
C ALA A 138 -6.06 40.89 -4.16
N ASN A 139 -5.74 42.00 -3.50
CA ASN A 139 -6.62 43.18 -3.52
C ASN A 139 -6.85 43.74 -4.93
N LYS A 140 -5.86 43.57 -5.83
CA LYS A 140 -5.91 44.04 -7.22
C LYS A 140 -6.28 42.94 -8.23
N ALA A 141 -6.59 41.73 -7.79
CA ALA A 141 -7.00 40.63 -8.68
C ALA A 141 -8.28 40.98 -9.45
N GLY A 142 -8.29 40.72 -10.76
CA GLY A 142 -9.41 41.08 -11.66
C GLY A 142 -9.61 42.59 -11.88
N THR A 143 -8.65 43.43 -11.49
CA THR A 143 -8.63 44.86 -11.82
C THR A 143 -7.78 45.14 -13.07
N LYS A 144 -7.43 46.41 -13.34
CA LYS A 144 -6.52 46.77 -14.43
C LYS A 144 -5.09 46.25 -14.22
N GLU A 145 -4.72 46.01 -12.97
CA GLU A 145 -3.40 45.54 -12.55
C GLU A 145 -3.37 44.00 -12.42
N SER A 146 -4.38 43.29 -12.94
CA SER A 146 -4.47 41.83 -12.83
C SER A 146 -3.27 41.10 -13.44
N SER A 147 -2.65 41.66 -14.48
CA SER A 147 -1.44 41.11 -15.11
C SER A 147 -0.23 41.09 -14.19
N GLU A 148 -0.20 41.95 -13.17
CA GLU A 148 0.86 42.01 -12.16
C GLU A 148 0.53 41.12 -10.95
N CYS A 149 -0.67 40.56 -10.87
CA CYS A 149 -1.07 39.70 -9.77
C CYS A 149 -0.60 38.25 -9.99
N THR A 150 -0.10 37.61 -8.93
CA THR A 150 0.28 36.20 -8.87
C THR A 150 -0.63 35.43 -7.92
N LEU A 151 -1.16 34.30 -8.38
CA LEU A 151 -1.89 33.35 -7.54
C LEU A 151 -0.94 32.26 -7.07
N ILE A 152 -0.72 32.15 -5.76
CA ILE A 152 0.07 31.08 -5.14
C ILE A 152 -0.84 29.88 -4.89
N LEU A 153 -0.59 28.77 -5.57
CA LEU A 153 -1.25 27.48 -5.35
C LEU A 153 -0.42 26.65 -4.38
N THR A 154 -0.97 26.36 -3.19
CA THR A 154 -0.22 25.70 -2.12
C THR A 154 -0.63 24.24 -1.92
N GLU A 155 0.31 23.37 -1.58
CA GLU A 155 0.02 21.99 -1.18
C GLU A 155 -0.58 21.93 0.24
N GLY A 156 -1.91 21.86 0.33
CA GLY A 156 -2.61 21.78 1.60
C GLY A 156 -2.65 23.09 2.39
N ASP A 157 -3.26 23.02 3.58
CA ASP A 157 -3.45 24.18 4.45
C ASP A 157 -2.15 24.58 5.19
N SER A 158 -1.20 23.63 5.38
CA SER A 158 0.10 23.90 6.00
C SER A 158 0.95 24.85 5.15
N ALA A 159 1.05 24.58 3.84
CA ALA A 159 1.75 25.45 2.90
C ALA A 159 1.04 26.80 2.73
N LYS A 160 -0.31 26.83 2.77
CA LYS A 160 -1.08 28.09 2.80
C LYS A 160 -0.66 28.98 3.97
N ALA A 161 -0.50 28.42 5.18
CA ALA A 161 -0.12 29.20 6.34
C ALA A 161 1.25 29.87 6.15
N LEU A 162 2.19 29.17 5.52
CA LEU A 162 3.51 29.72 5.19
C LEU A 162 3.41 30.85 4.15
N ALA A 163 2.66 30.63 3.07
CA ALA A 163 2.43 31.65 2.05
C ALA A 163 1.75 32.91 2.62
N VAL A 164 0.75 32.74 3.50
CA VAL A 164 0.07 33.87 4.18
C VAL A 164 1.01 34.65 5.10
N ALA A 165 1.97 33.98 5.77
CA ALA A 165 3.02 34.67 6.51
C ALA A 165 3.93 35.48 5.57
N GLY A 166 4.25 34.93 4.40
CA GLY A 166 4.97 35.59 3.31
C GLY A 166 4.28 36.83 2.77
N LEU A 167 2.95 36.82 2.63
CA LEU A 167 2.15 37.99 2.23
C LEU A 167 2.34 39.19 3.18
N GLY A 168 2.78 38.96 4.42
CA GLY A 168 3.14 40.03 5.36
C GLY A 168 4.37 40.84 4.92
N VAL A 169 5.20 40.29 4.03
CA VAL A 169 6.42 40.92 3.49
C VAL A 169 6.15 41.50 2.11
N ILE A 170 5.67 40.68 1.17
CA ILE A 170 5.48 41.08 -0.24
C ILE A 170 4.17 41.87 -0.49
N GLY A 171 3.29 41.92 0.51
CA GLY A 171 2.00 42.61 0.44
C GLY A 171 0.86 41.78 -0.18
N ARG A 172 -0.38 42.22 0.07
CA ARG A 172 -1.62 41.54 -0.39
C ARG A 172 -2.20 42.10 -1.68
N ASP A 173 -1.58 43.13 -2.24
CA ASP A 173 -2.13 43.81 -3.42
C ASP A 173 -1.99 42.97 -4.68
N HIS A 174 -0.82 42.35 -4.86
CA HIS A 174 -0.46 41.60 -6.06
C HIS A 174 -0.36 40.09 -5.82
N TYR A 175 -0.51 39.60 -4.59
CA TYR A 175 -0.36 38.17 -4.30
C TYR A 175 -1.61 37.60 -3.62
N GLY A 176 -2.15 36.53 -4.20
CA GLY A 176 -3.25 35.74 -3.66
C GLY A 176 -2.79 34.33 -3.32
N VAL A 177 -3.49 33.63 -2.43
CA VAL A 177 -3.14 32.27 -1.98
C VAL A 177 -4.36 31.36 -2.01
N PHE A 178 -4.22 30.17 -2.59
CA PHE A 178 -5.26 29.15 -2.61
C PHE A 178 -4.69 27.74 -2.36
N PRO A 179 -5.18 27.00 -1.36
CA PRO A 179 -4.69 25.67 -1.05
C PRO A 179 -5.38 24.59 -1.89
N LEU A 180 -4.58 23.74 -2.51
CA LEU A 180 -5.03 22.47 -3.06
C LEU A 180 -5.30 21.49 -1.93
N ARG A 181 -6.33 20.66 -2.07
CA ARG A 181 -6.70 19.62 -1.10
C ARG A 181 -5.77 18.42 -1.14
N GLY A 182 -5.03 18.25 -2.23
CA GLY A 182 -4.06 17.18 -2.44
C GLY A 182 -3.68 17.09 -3.92
N LYS A 183 -3.39 15.87 -4.39
CA LYS A 183 -3.06 15.61 -5.79
C LYS A 183 -4.22 15.97 -6.70
N LEU A 184 -3.98 16.90 -7.62
CA LEU A 184 -4.94 17.29 -8.64
C LEU A 184 -5.26 16.07 -9.52
N ARG A 185 -6.55 15.88 -9.86
CA ARG A 185 -6.94 14.74 -10.70
C ARG A 185 -6.42 14.93 -12.12
N ASN A 186 -5.83 13.87 -12.71
CA ASN A 186 -5.35 13.92 -14.08
C ASN A 186 -6.52 14.20 -15.06
N VAL A 187 -6.51 15.39 -15.65
CA VAL A 187 -7.61 15.89 -16.47
C VAL A 187 -7.76 15.16 -17.80
N ARG A 188 -6.73 14.47 -18.28
CA ARG A 188 -6.76 13.70 -19.54
C ARG A 188 -7.64 12.45 -19.47
N GLU A 189 -7.84 11.94 -18.25
CA GLU A 189 -8.69 10.77 -17.99
C GLU A 189 -10.14 11.15 -17.65
N LEU A 190 -10.40 12.44 -17.43
CA LEU A 190 -11.70 12.94 -17.04
C LEU A 190 -12.58 13.24 -18.25
N THR A 191 -13.87 12.91 -18.11
CA THR A 191 -14.89 13.50 -18.99
C THR A 191 -15.17 14.95 -18.57
N VAL A 192 -15.65 15.79 -19.49
CA VAL A 192 -16.04 17.19 -19.21
C VAL A 192 -16.98 17.28 -18.00
N LYS A 193 -17.95 16.37 -17.89
CA LYS A 193 -18.85 16.30 -16.74
C LYS A 193 -18.12 16.05 -15.42
N GLN A 194 -17.21 15.06 -15.38
CA GLN A 194 -16.44 14.74 -14.17
C GLN A 194 -15.47 15.85 -13.78
N MET A 195 -14.96 16.59 -14.77
CA MET A 195 -14.13 17.77 -14.55
C MET A 195 -14.94 18.89 -13.89
N LEU A 196 -16.13 19.19 -14.39
CA LEU A 196 -17.04 20.20 -13.82
C LEU A 196 -17.56 19.83 -12.42
N GLU A 197 -17.77 18.54 -12.16
CA GLU A 197 -18.12 18.03 -10.83
C GLU A 197 -16.94 18.09 -9.85
N ASN A 198 -15.70 18.20 -10.35
CA ASN A 198 -14.52 18.36 -9.52
C ASN A 198 -14.41 19.79 -9.00
N LYS A 199 -14.84 19.98 -7.75
CA LYS A 199 -14.82 21.26 -7.04
C LYS A 199 -13.45 21.96 -7.04
N GLU A 200 -12.35 21.23 -7.04
CA GLU A 200 -11.02 21.84 -6.98
C GLU A 200 -10.63 22.49 -8.32
N ILE A 201 -10.81 21.77 -9.43
CA ILE A 201 -10.56 22.29 -10.78
C ILE A 201 -11.53 23.44 -11.07
N ASP A 202 -12.81 23.27 -10.73
CA ASP A 202 -13.82 24.33 -10.83
C ASP A 202 -13.40 25.59 -10.06
N GLN A 203 -12.91 25.46 -8.82
CA GLN A 203 -12.45 26.60 -8.03
C GLN A 203 -11.23 27.30 -8.67
N VAL A 204 -10.22 26.56 -9.12
CA VAL A 204 -9.04 27.14 -9.79
C VAL A 204 -9.45 27.89 -11.06
N MET A 205 -10.31 27.30 -11.89
CA MET A 205 -10.85 27.97 -13.09
C MET A 205 -11.57 29.26 -12.75
N LYS A 206 -12.39 29.26 -11.70
CA LYS A 206 -13.11 30.46 -11.23
C LYS A 206 -12.18 31.54 -10.69
N ILE A 207 -11.18 31.17 -9.89
CA ILE A 207 -10.21 32.11 -9.30
C ILE A 207 -9.43 32.86 -10.38
N MET A 208 -8.99 32.13 -11.40
CA MET A 208 -8.21 32.67 -12.52
C MET A 208 -9.09 33.34 -13.59
N ALA A 209 -10.41 33.08 -13.59
CA ALA A 209 -11.34 33.39 -14.68
C ALA A 209 -10.90 32.76 -16.02
N LEU A 210 -10.52 31.48 -15.97
CA LEU A 210 -10.12 30.72 -17.16
C LEU A 210 -11.33 30.44 -18.06
N ASP A 211 -11.18 30.80 -19.33
CA ASP A 211 -12.14 30.57 -20.40
C ASP A 211 -11.49 29.69 -21.49
N ALA A 212 -12.06 28.49 -21.69
CA ALA A 212 -11.53 27.49 -22.62
C ALA A 212 -11.81 27.81 -24.09
N SER A 213 -12.63 28.83 -24.39
CA SER A 213 -12.91 29.29 -25.75
C SER A 213 -11.89 30.31 -26.27
N LYS A 214 -11.03 30.84 -25.39
CA LYS A 214 -10.03 31.86 -25.74
C LYS A 214 -8.65 31.26 -25.90
N GLU A 215 -7.91 31.80 -26.85
CA GLU A 215 -6.46 31.64 -26.92
C GLU A 215 -5.78 32.83 -26.23
N TYR A 216 -4.91 32.54 -25.27
CA TYR A 216 -4.23 33.54 -24.46
C TYR A 216 -2.89 33.89 -25.09
N VAL A 217 -2.73 35.13 -25.53
CA VAL A 217 -1.43 35.65 -26.01
C VAL A 217 -0.65 36.27 -24.85
N ASP A 218 -1.38 36.80 -23.86
CA ASP A 218 -0.87 37.41 -22.64
C ASP A 218 -1.83 37.11 -21.47
N GLY A 219 -1.52 37.65 -20.28
CA GLY A 219 -2.38 37.54 -19.11
C GLY A 219 -3.68 38.35 -19.17
N LYS A 220 -4.03 39.01 -20.29
CA LYS A 220 -5.25 39.83 -20.36
C LYS A 220 -6.49 38.94 -20.38
N GLY A 221 -7.50 39.36 -19.64
CA GLY A 221 -8.74 38.61 -19.48
C GLY A 221 -8.73 37.65 -18.29
N LEU A 222 -7.57 37.43 -17.66
CA LEU A 222 -7.44 36.67 -16.42
C LEU A 222 -7.51 37.57 -15.19
N ARG A 223 -7.89 36.99 -14.04
CA ARG A 223 -7.84 37.69 -12.75
C ARG A 223 -6.43 37.82 -12.17
N TYR A 224 -5.54 36.92 -12.56
CA TYR A 224 -4.13 36.89 -12.20
C TYR A 224 -3.29 36.67 -13.46
N GLY A 225 -2.18 37.38 -13.58
CA GLY A 225 -1.26 37.30 -14.71
C GLY A 225 -0.29 36.12 -14.61
N SER A 226 -0.09 35.56 -13.42
CA SER A 226 0.76 34.39 -13.20
C SER A 226 0.23 33.48 -12.08
N ILE A 227 0.67 32.23 -12.10
CA ILE A 227 0.47 31.22 -11.08
C ILE A 227 1.84 30.83 -10.54
N MET A 228 1.99 30.85 -9.22
CA MET A 228 3.17 30.35 -8.51
C MET A 228 2.78 29.06 -7.79
N ILE A 229 3.47 27.96 -8.10
CA ILE A 229 3.23 26.66 -7.49
C ILE A 229 4.13 26.52 -6.27
N MET A 230 3.54 26.23 -5.12
CA MET A 230 4.24 26.12 -3.85
C MET A 230 3.90 24.77 -3.19
N THR A 231 4.76 23.79 -3.40
CA THR A 231 4.62 22.42 -2.89
C THR A 231 5.73 22.09 -1.91
N ASP A 232 5.55 21.01 -1.16
CA ASP A 232 6.65 20.46 -0.38
C ASP A 232 7.77 20.04 -1.36
N GLN A 233 9.04 20.24 -0.98
CA GLN A 233 10.18 19.93 -1.85
C GLN A 233 10.56 18.44 -1.73
N ASP A 234 9.56 17.62 -2.00
CA ASP A 234 9.62 16.16 -2.06
C ASP A 234 9.13 15.66 -3.44
N HIS A 235 9.19 14.35 -3.65
CA HIS A 235 8.77 13.75 -4.92
C HIS A 235 7.27 13.93 -5.20
N ASP A 236 6.40 13.92 -4.18
CA ASP A 236 4.96 14.05 -4.38
C ASP A 236 4.58 15.50 -4.74
N GLY A 237 5.31 16.51 -4.25
CA GLY A 237 5.25 17.90 -4.67
C GLY A 237 5.59 18.08 -6.15
N SER A 238 6.67 17.46 -6.64
CA SER A 238 7.00 17.43 -8.08
C SER A 238 5.87 16.84 -8.94
N HIS A 239 5.16 15.84 -8.44
CA HIS A 239 3.98 15.31 -9.13
C HIS A 239 2.81 16.29 -9.16
N ILE A 240 2.56 17.03 -8.07
CA ILE A 240 1.54 18.09 -8.03
C ILE A 240 1.88 19.19 -9.05
N LYS A 241 3.13 19.65 -9.11
CA LYS A 241 3.61 20.60 -10.13
C LYS A 241 3.29 20.08 -11.53
N GLY A 242 3.66 18.83 -11.82
CA GLY A 242 3.40 18.19 -13.10
C GLY A 242 1.90 18.07 -13.44
N LEU A 243 1.05 17.76 -12.46
CA LEU A 243 -0.40 17.70 -12.66
C LEU A 243 -1.03 19.07 -12.96
N ILE A 244 -0.53 20.14 -12.33
CA ILE A 244 -0.94 21.52 -12.63
C ILE A 244 -0.49 21.91 -14.04
N ILE A 245 0.77 21.65 -14.39
CA ILE A 245 1.31 21.89 -15.74
C ILE A 245 0.48 21.13 -16.79
N ASN A 246 0.17 19.86 -16.53
CA ASN A 246 -0.69 19.03 -17.38
C ASN A 246 -2.12 19.59 -17.50
N PHE A 247 -2.70 20.09 -16.40
CA PHE A 247 -4.01 20.71 -16.42
C PHE A 247 -4.04 21.93 -17.33
N ILE A 248 -3.07 22.84 -17.20
CA ILE A 248 -2.98 24.04 -18.04
C ILE A 248 -2.66 23.65 -19.49
N GLN A 249 -1.73 22.72 -19.73
CA GLN A 249 -1.35 22.30 -21.08
C GLN A 249 -2.53 21.67 -21.84
N ASN A 250 -3.32 20.82 -21.20
CA ASN A 250 -4.40 20.11 -21.87
C ASN A 250 -5.58 21.02 -22.26
N TRP A 251 -5.93 21.99 -21.40
CA TRP A 251 -7.12 22.84 -21.60
C TRP A 251 -6.80 24.26 -22.09
N PHE A 252 -5.64 24.79 -21.72
CA PHE A 252 -5.21 26.16 -21.99
C PHE A 252 -3.75 26.21 -22.49
N PRO A 253 -3.39 25.48 -23.56
CA PRO A 253 -2.00 25.31 -24.01
C PRO A 253 -1.28 26.62 -24.35
N SER A 254 -2.03 27.64 -24.75
CA SER A 254 -1.49 28.96 -25.06
C SER A 254 -0.89 29.66 -23.83
N LEU A 255 -1.37 29.37 -22.62
CA LEU A 255 -0.85 29.95 -21.38
C LEU A 255 0.56 29.45 -21.01
N LEU A 256 0.91 28.20 -21.34
CA LEU A 256 2.27 27.69 -21.11
C LEU A 256 3.33 28.46 -21.92
N LYS A 257 2.91 29.05 -23.05
CA LYS A 257 3.78 29.80 -23.95
C LYS A 257 4.00 31.24 -23.49
N VAL A 258 3.19 31.74 -22.55
CA VAL A 258 3.30 33.09 -22.01
C VAL A 258 4.48 33.12 -21.02
N PRO A 259 5.54 33.91 -21.28
CA PRO A 259 6.70 33.97 -20.38
C PRO A 259 6.31 34.42 -18.98
N GLY A 260 6.78 33.72 -17.96
CA GLY A 260 6.52 34.06 -16.55
C GLY A 260 5.10 33.77 -16.07
N PHE A 261 4.24 33.12 -16.87
CA PHE A 261 2.90 32.75 -16.45
C PHE A 261 2.92 31.67 -15.35
N LEU A 262 3.72 30.61 -15.52
CA LEU A 262 3.93 29.59 -14.49
C LEU A 262 5.28 29.81 -13.80
N LYS A 263 5.23 29.79 -12.48
CA LYS A 263 6.37 29.94 -11.58
C LYS A 263 6.33 28.85 -10.52
N GLU A 264 7.47 28.58 -9.92
CA GLU A 264 7.62 27.69 -8.77
C GLU A 264 8.24 28.46 -7.61
N PHE A 265 7.78 28.17 -6.40
CA PHE A 265 8.41 28.61 -5.17
C PHE A 265 9.15 27.43 -4.54
N VAL A 266 10.47 27.50 -4.49
CA VAL A 266 11.33 26.46 -3.94
C VAL A 266 11.76 26.80 -2.53
N THR A 267 11.90 25.80 -1.67
CA THR A 267 12.42 25.96 -0.30
C THR A 267 13.63 25.06 -0.07
N PRO A 268 14.58 25.46 0.79
CA PRO A 268 15.70 24.61 1.16
C PRO A 268 15.26 23.26 1.74
N ILE A 269 15.94 22.18 1.35
CA ILE A 269 15.73 20.82 1.88
C ILE A 269 16.56 20.59 3.15
N VAL A 270 17.77 21.17 3.20
CA VAL A 270 18.69 21.01 4.33
C VAL A 270 19.25 22.37 4.76
N LYS A 271 19.22 22.65 6.07
CA LYS A 271 19.95 23.76 6.68
C LYS A 271 20.94 23.20 7.69
N VAL A 272 22.21 23.55 7.52
CA VAL A 272 23.27 23.24 8.46
C VAL A 272 23.68 24.50 9.20
N THR A 273 23.87 24.39 10.52
CA THR A 273 24.23 25.53 11.38
C THR A 273 25.42 25.19 12.27
N LYS A 274 26.37 26.13 12.40
CA LYS A 274 27.52 26.03 13.29
C LYS A 274 27.88 27.43 13.81
N GLY A 275 27.53 27.70 15.07
CA GLY A 275 27.61 29.06 15.62
C GLY A 275 26.71 30.01 14.82
N ASP A 276 27.29 31.12 14.34
CA ASP A 276 26.58 32.13 13.53
C ASP A 276 26.58 31.83 12.02
N SER A 277 27.31 30.79 11.58
CA SER A 277 27.33 30.38 10.17
C SER A 277 26.19 29.43 9.88
N SER A 278 25.41 29.72 8.83
CA SER A 278 24.40 28.80 8.31
C SER A 278 24.53 28.64 6.80
N HIS A 279 24.34 27.42 6.32
CA HIS A 279 24.26 27.10 4.89
C HIS A 279 22.96 26.37 4.62
N THR A 280 22.32 26.72 3.51
CA THR A 280 21.06 26.13 3.02
C THR A 280 21.32 25.45 1.70
N PHE A 281 20.74 24.27 1.52
CA PHE A 281 20.85 23.46 0.30
C PHE A 281 19.44 23.17 -0.23
N PHE A 282 19.26 23.31 -1.54
CA PHE A 282 17.98 23.07 -2.20
C PHE A 282 17.86 21.64 -2.74
N THR A 283 18.99 20.92 -2.85
CA THR A 283 19.00 19.52 -3.27
C THR A 283 19.85 18.65 -2.33
N LEU A 284 19.49 17.37 -2.20
CA LEU A 284 20.30 16.41 -1.44
C LEU A 284 21.68 16.16 -2.05
N PRO A 285 21.86 16.07 -3.40
CA PRO A 285 23.18 15.96 -4.00
C PRO A 285 24.13 17.12 -3.65
N GLU A 286 23.64 18.36 -3.64
CA GLU A 286 24.43 19.52 -3.19
C GLU A 286 24.88 19.38 -1.74
N TYR A 287 23.95 19.01 -0.85
CA TYR A 287 24.25 18.79 0.57
C TYR A 287 25.26 17.66 0.77
N ASN A 288 25.10 16.54 0.08
CA ASN A 288 26.01 15.39 0.18
C ASN A 288 27.42 15.76 -0.30
N SER A 289 27.53 16.47 -1.43
CA SER A 289 28.81 16.96 -1.95
C SER A 289 29.48 17.92 -0.97
N TRP A 290 28.71 18.82 -0.35
CA TRP A 290 29.21 19.70 0.71
C TRP A 290 29.65 18.91 1.94
N LYS A 291 28.87 17.92 2.37
CA LYS A 291 29.15 17.09 3.55
C LYS A 291 30.46 16.31 3.38
N GLU A 292 30.67 15.69 2.22
CA GLU A 292 31.91 14.99 1.87
C GLU A 292 33.12 15.94 1.87
N GLY A 293 32.94 17.17 1.38
CA GLY A 293 33.99 18.20 1.38
C GLY A 293 34.25 18.88 2.74
N ASN A 294 33.43 18.65 3.77
CA ASN A 294 33.47 19.35 5.06
C ASN A 294 33.49 18.39 6.26
N ASP A 295 34.48 17.49 6.32
CA ASP A 295 34.70 16.55 7.43
C ASP A 295 33.43 15.74 7.80
N GLU A 296 32.70 15.23 6.79
CA GLU A 296 31.43 14.51 7.00
C GLU A 296 30.35 15.32 7.73
N GLY A 297 30.45 16.65 7.72
CA GLY A 297 29.56 17.55 8.45
C GLY A 297 29.78 17.53 9.97
N ARG A 298 30.92 17.04 10.46
CA ARG A 298 31.18 16.93 11.90
C ARG A 298 31.14 18.29 12.60
N GLY A 299 30.37 18.38 13.68
CA GLY A 299 30.19 19.61 14.47
C GLY A 299 29.20 20.62 13.87
N TRP A 300 28.53 20.29 12.78
CA TRP A 300 27.39 21.04 12.25
C TRP A 300 26.08 20.43 12.74
N LYS A 301 25.13 21.28 13.12
CA LYS A 301 23.76 20.85 13.41
C LYS A 301 22.96 20.88 12.13
N CYS A 302 22.56 19.71 11.65
CA CYS A 302 21.76 19.52 10.45
C CYS A 302 20.26 19.51 10.79
N LYS A 303 19.46 20.27 10.05
CA LYS A 303 17.99 20.25 10.09
C LYS A 303 17.46 19.99 8.68
N TYR A 304 16.67 18.92 8.55
CA TYR A 304 15.97 18.56 7.32
C TYR A 304 14.58 19.21 7.29
N TYR A 305 14.22 19.79 6.14
CA TYR A 305 12.94 20.45 5.90
C TYR A 305 12.14 19.57 4.93
N LYS A 306 11.24 18.75 5.49
CA LYS A 306 10.50 17.73 4.72
C LYS A 306 9.20 18.24 4.12
N GLY A 307 8.61 19.25 4.75
CA GLY A 307 7.43 19.92 4.24
C GLY A 307 7.43 21.39 4.65
N LEU A 308 6.68 22.20 3.90
CA LEU A 308 6.60 23.65 4.06
C LEU A 308 6.12 24.04 5.45
N GLY A 309 5.29 23.20 6.10
CA GLY A 309 4.86 23.40 7.48
C GLY A 309 5.96 23.32 8.55
N THR A 310 7.16 22.83 8.19
CA THR A 310 8.32 22.72 9.12
C THR A 310 9.03 24.05 9.32
N SER A 311 8.93 24.94 8.34
CA SER A 311 9.54 26.26 8.37
C SER A 311 8.73 27.18 9.28
N THR A 312 9.43 27.96 10.10
CA THR A 312 8.82 28.96 10.97
C THR A 312 8.31 30.15 10.16
N SER A 313 7.40 30.95 10.73
CA SER A 313 6.96 32.19 10.09
C SER A 313 8.09 33.21 9.92
N GLU A 314 9.18 33.11 10.69
CA GLU A 314 10.36 33.96 10.52
C GLU A 314 11.15 33.55 9.28
N GLU A 315 11.44 32.26 9.13
CA GLU A 315 12.05 31.70 7.91
C GLU A 315 11.17 31.97 6.68
N ALA A 316 9.85 31.89 6.81
CA ALA A 316 8.94 32.27 5.73
C ALA A 316 9.16 33.73 5.29
N ARG A 317 9.24 34.66 6.25
CA ARG A 317 9.51 36.07 5.92
C ARG A 317 10.88 36.26 5.28
N GLU A 318 11.89 35.49 5.70
CA GLU A 318 13.22 35.46 5.09
C GLU A 318 13.13 35.01 3.62
N TYR A 319 12.48 33.88 3.34
CA TYR A 319 12.31 33.36 1.98
C TYR A 319 11.58 34.35 1.06
N PHE A 320 10.50 34.97 1.56
CA PHE A 320 9.73 35.94 0.80
C PHE A 320 10.39 37.33 0.71
N SER A 321 11.34 37.65 1.59
CA SER A 321 12.18 38.86 1.45
C SER A 321 13.26 38.69 0.39
N ASP A 322 13.65 37.44 0.13
CA ASP A 322 14.61 37.03 -0.90
C ASP A 322 13.91 36.18 -1.98
N LEU A 323 12.77 36.70 -2.46
CA LEU A 323 11.89 35.98 -3.39
C LEU A 323 12.61 35.61 -4.69
N ASP A 324 13.54 36.43 -5.17
CA ASP A 324 14.26 36.20 -6.42
C ASP A 324 15.10 34.91 -6.40
N ASN A 325 15.58 34.47 -5.23
CA ASN A 325 16.31 33.21 -5.06
C ASN A 325 15.39 32.00 -4.80
N HIS A 326 14.12 32.23 -4.50
CA HIS A 326 13.13 31.18 -4.22
C HIS A 326 12.11 31.04 -5.36
N GLU A 327 12.05 32.00 -6.29
CA GLU A 327 11.18 32.00 -7.47
C GLU A 327 11.93 31.47 -8.68
N ILE A 328 11.47 30.34 -9.23
CA ILE A 328 11.95 29.80 -10.50
C ILE A 328 10.85 29.91 -11.55
N GLN A 329 11.16 30.48 -12.71
CA GLN A 329 10.17 30.67 -13.79
C GLN A 329 10.22 29.52 -14.80
N PHE A 330 9.07 28.98 -15.17
CA PHE A 330 9.01 27.96 -16.22
C PHE A 330 9.19 28.59 -17.60
N SER A 331 10.03 27.97 -18.43
CA SER A 331 10.29 28.40 -19.81
C SER A 331 9.82 27.36 -20.84
N TYR A 332 9.12 27.84 -21.87
CA TYR A 332 8.67 27.03 -23.01
C TYR A 332 9.67 27.10 -24.15
N SER A 333 10.21 25.96 -24.53
CA SER A 333 11.26 25.82 -25.56
C SER A 333 10.74 25.29 -26.90
N GLY A 334 9.45 24.95 -26.99
CA GLY A 334 8.79 24.56 -28.24
C GLY A 334 7.90 23.32 -28.13
N PRO A 335 7.43 22.78 -29.26
CA PRO A 335 6.49 21.65 -29.30
C PRO A 335 7.01 20.36 -28.64
N GLY A 336 8.32 20.22 -28.45
CA GLY A 336 8.90 19.09 -27.72
C GLY A 336 8.46 19.03 -26.26
N ASP A 337 8.18 20.18 -25.63
CA ASP A 337 7.70 20.25 -24.25
C ASP A 337 6.27 19.73 -24.14
N ASP A 338 5.43 20.03 -25.14
CA ASP A 338 4.05 19.52 -25.23
C ASP A 338 4.03 17.99 -25.33
N ASP A 339 4.92 17.40 -26.14
CA ASP A 339 5.02 15.94 -26.27
C ASP A 339 5.51 15.28 -24.97
N LEU A 340 6.45 15.89 -24.25
CA LEU A 340 6.94 15.38 -22.97
C LEU A 340 5.86 15.41 -21.88
N ILE A 341 5.10 16.50 -21.80
CA ILE A 341 3.97 16.62 -20.86
C ILE A 341 2.88 15.60 -21.24
N ASP A 342 2.59 15.43 -22.53
CA ASP A 342 1.67 14.39 -22.98
C ASP A 342 2.16 12.98 -22.63
N MET A 343 3.43 12.65 -22.88
CA MET A 343 4.06 11.38 -22.51
C MET A 343 3.92 11.07 -21.01
N ALA A 344 4.16 12.07 -20.16
CA ALA A 344 4.11 11.91 -18.72
C ALA A 344 2.70 11.61 -18.18
N PHE A 345 1.65 12.20 -18.76
CA PHE A 345 0.28 12.14 -18.19
C PHE A 345 -0.76 11.43 -19.06
N HIS A 346 -0.47 11.09 -20.31
CA HIS A 346 -1.43 10.44 -21.19
C HIS A 346 -1.58 8.94 -20.83
N PRO A 347 -2.80 8.43 -20.59
CA PRO A 347 -3.00 7.08 -20.06
C PRO A 347 -2.49 5.97 -21.00
N LYS A 348 -2.49 6.22 -22.32
CA LYS A 348 -2.06 5.22 -23.33
C LYS A 348 -0.56 5.19 -23.59
N ARG A 349 0.22 6.14 -23.07
CA ARG A 349 1.68 6.23 -23.32
C ARG A 349 2.50 5.53 -22.23
N ALA A 350 1.99 4.40 -21.74
CA ALA A 350 2.64 3.65 -20.67
C ALA A 350 4.00 3.11 -21.10
N ASP A 351 4.13 2.60 -22.33
CA ASP A 351 5.40 2.06 -22.83
C ASP A 351 6.48 3.13 -23.01
N ASP A 352 6.09 4.33 -23.48
CA ASP A 352 7.00 5.49 -23.56
C ASP A 352 7.53 5.86 -22.17
N ARG A 353 6.66 5.86 -21.14
CA ARG A 353 7.08 6.13 -19.75
C ARG A 353 8.06 5.10 -19.23
N LYS A 354 7.92 3.82 -19.60
CA LYS A 354 8.89 2.78 -19.21
C LYS A 354 10.29 3.08 -19.76
N GLN A 355 10.36 3.48 -21.03
CA GLN A 355 11.63 3.84 -21.67
C GLN A 355 12.22 5.11 -21.06
N TRP A 356 11.38 6.12 -20.82
CA TRP A 356 11.77 7.38 -20.19
C TRP A 356 12.36 7.16 -18.78
N ILE A 357 11.70 6.36 -17.94
CA ILE A 357 12.18 6.04 -16.59
C ILE A 357 13.48 5.23 -16.64
N ALA A 358 13.59 4.27 -17.57
CA ALA A 358 14.80 3.48 -17.77
C ALA A 358 16.00 4.31 -18.29
N SER A 359 15.74 5.41 -18.99
CA SER A 359 16.78 6.30 -19.53
C SER A 359 17.35 7.30 -18.51
N CYS A 360 16.77 7.41 -17.32
CA CYS A 360 17.20 8.37 -16.32
C CYS A 360 18.46 7.88 -15.59
N GLU A 361 19.52 8.69 -15.65
CA GLU A 361 20.82 8.42 -15.03
C GLU A 361 20.80 8.70 -13.51
N GLU A 362 21.59 7.95 -12.75
CA GLU A 362 21.76 8.18 -11.31
C GLU A 362 22.45 9.53 -11.06
N GLY A 363 22.00 10.26 -10.04
CA GLY A 363 22.50 11.60 -9.75
C GLY A 363 21.90 12.72 -10.62
N THR A 364 20.85 12.43 -11.39
CA THR A 364 20.08 13.49 -12.08
C THR A 364 19.40 14.40 -11.05
N PHE A 365 19.61 15.72 -11.13
CA PHE A 365 18.92 16.73 -10.33
C PHE A 365 18.67 18.00 -11.16
N VAL A 366 17.77 18.86 -10.66
CA VAL A 366 17.56 20.21 -11.19
C VAL A 366 18.47 21.18 -10.45
N ASP A 367 19.23 21.98 -11.19
CA ASP A 367 20.02 23.08 -10.63
C ASP A 367 19.07 24.23 -10.24
N HIS A 368 18.90 24.45 -8.95
CA HIS A 368 18.01 25.48 -8.41
C HIS A 368 18.69 26.86 -8.32
N SER A 369 19.96 26.98 -8.73
CA SER A 369 20.64 28.28 -8.82
C SER A 369 20.22 29.08 -10.06
N GLU A 370 19.59 28.43 -11.04
CA GLU A 370 19.06 29.10 -12.23
C GLU A 370 17.66 29.68 -11.96
N ALA A 371 17.46 30.94 -12.35
CA ALA A 371 16.16 31.63 -12.21
C ALA A 371 15.07 31.09 -13.16
N THR A 372 15.43 30.20 -14.10
CA THR A 372 14.51 29.66 -15.10
C THR A 372 14.67 28.15 -15.24
N LEU A 373 13.55 27.44 -15.32
CA LEU A 373 13.51 25.99 -15.52
C LEU A 373 12.71 25.66 -16.77
N SER A 374 13.30 24.94 -17.74
CA SER A 374 12.55 24.50 -18.92
C SER A 374 11.57 23.39 -18.57
N TYR A 375 10.41 23.30 -19.24
CA TYR A 375 9.50 22.16 -19.06
C TYR A 375 10.19 20.83 -19.42
N ASN A 376 11.13 20.84 -20.37
CA ASN A 376 11.96 19.69 -20.72
C ASN A 376 12.76 19.18 -19.52
N ASP A 377 13.49 20.09 -18.87
CA ASP A 377 14.32 19.81 -17.70
C ASP A 377 13.47 19.41 -16.51
N PHE A 378 12.36 20.11 -16.26
CA PHE A 378 11.41 19.70 -15.22
C PHE A 378 10.95 18.25 -15.41
N VAL A 379 10.51 17.87 -16.61
CA VAL A 379 10.06 16.50 -16.87
C VAL A 379 11.25 15.53 -16.71
N LYS A 380 12.39 15.78 -17.36
CA LYS A 380 13.50 14.81 -17.41
C LYS A 380 14.40 14.78 -16.19
N LYS A 381 14.39 15.79 -15.33
CA LYS A 381 15.29 15.90 -14.18
C LYS A 381 14.57 15.89 -12.84
N GLU A 382 13.28 16.27 -12.79
CA GLU A 382 12.51 16.32 -11.54
C GLU A 382 11.34 15.32 -11.54
N LEU A 383 10.43 15.42 -12.52
CA LEU A 383 9.24 14.55 -12.58
C LEU A 383 9.61 13.07 -12.77
N VAL A 384 10.73 12.78 -13.44
CA VAL A 384 11.23 11.41 -13.59
C VAL A 384 11.65 10.79 -12.26
N LEU A 385 12.15 11.60 -11.31
CA LEU A 385 12.52 11.13 -9.97
C LEU A 385 11.28 10.71 -9.20
N PHE A 386 10.21 11.51 -9.30
CA PHE A 386 8.89 11.08 -8.81
C PHE A 386 8.42 9.80 -9.47
N ALA A 387 8.54 9.67 -10.80
CA ALA A 387 8.07 8.49 -11.51
C ALA A 387 8.83 7.22 -11.09
N LYS A 388 10.15 7.30 -10.87
CA LYS A 388 10.97 6.22 -10.28
C LYS A 388 10.50 5.88 -8.87
N TYR A 389 10.43 6.89 -8.01
CA TYR A 389 10.00 6.75 -6.62
C TYR A 389 8.58 6.15 -6.48
N ASP A 390 7.66 6.55 -7.36
CA ASP A 390 6.30 6.03 -7.42
C ASP A 390 6.27 4.53 -7.76
N VAL A 391 7.16 4.08 -8.63
CA VAL A 391 7.28 2.66 -8.99
C VAL A 391 7.91 1.87 -7.85
N GLU A 392 8.96 2.40 -7.22
CA GLU A 392 9.61 1.80 -6.04
C GLU A 392 8.65 1.60 -4.86
N ARG A 393 7.80 2.61 -4.58
CA ARG A 393 6.81 2.50 -3.49
C ARG A 393 5.62 1.61 -3.85
N ALA A 394 5.28 1.47 -5.14
CA ALA A 394 4.07 0.79 -5.59
C ALA A 394 4.26 -0.69 -5.93
N ILE A 395 5.41 -1.05 -6.51
CA ILE A 395 5.73 -2.40 -6.97
C ILE A 395 6.59 -3.10 -5.90
N PRO A 396 6.23 -4.31 -5.44
CA PRO A 396 7.02 -5.04 -4.46
C PRO A 396 8.23 -5.74 -5.06
N SER A 397 9.15 -6.16 -4.19
CA SER A 397 10.25 -7.05 -4.56
C SER A 397 9.79 -8.50 -4.66
N MET A 398 10.37 -9.27 -5.59
CA MET A 398 10.15 -10.71 -5.66
C MET A 398 10.66 -11.46 -4.42
N VAL A 399 11.62 -10.88 -3.67
CA VAL A 399 12.31 -11.57 -2.56
C VAL A 399 11.40 -11.72 -1.35
N ASP A 400 10.88 -10.61 -0.83
CA ASP A 400 10.00 -10.60 0.33
C ASP A 400 8.53 -10.37 -0.01
N GLY A 401 8.20 -9.98 -1.25
CA GLY A 401 6.84 -9.61 -1.64
C GLY A 401 6.37 -8.29 -1.05
N PHE A 402 7.28 -7.47 -0.51
CA PHE A 402 6.92 -6.23 0.17
C PHE A 402 7.22 -4.98 -0.64
N LYS A 403 6.34 -4.00 -0.42
CA LYS A 403 6.60 -2.58 -0.69
C LYS A 403 7.41 -1.98 0.46
N PRO A 404 8.16 -0.88 0.25
CA PRO A 404 8.97 -0.25 1.30
C PRO A 404 8.23 0.00 2.61
N THR A 405 7.00 0.52 2.57
CA THR A 405 6.18 0.75 3.77
C THR A 405 5.92 -0.52 4.58
N GLN A 406 5.64 -1.65 3.92
CA GLN A 406 5.42 -2.94 4.59
C GLN A 406 6.72 -3.44 5.24
N ARG A 407 7.85 -3.21 4.58
CA ARG A 407 9.18 -3.56 5.09
C ARG A 407 9.57 -2.73 6.31
N LYS A 408 9.29 -1.42 6.30
CA LYS A 408 9.45 -0.52 7.46
C LYS A 408 8.64 -0.97 8.67
N ILE A 409 7.38 -1.38 8.45
CA ILE A 409 6.51 -1.93 9.50
C ILE A 409 7.14 -3.19 10.10
N LEU A 410 7.57 -4.14 9.27
CA LEU A 410 8.14 -5.40 9.73
C LEU A 410 9.49 -5.21 10.43
N PHE A 411 10.35 -4.35 9.91
CA PHE A 411 11.61 -3.95 10.53
C PHE A 411 11.41 -3.41 11.94
N CYS A 412 10.47 -2.49 12.13
CA CYS A 412 10.16 -1.93 13.44
C CYS A 412 9.52 -2.97 14.38
N ALA A 413 8.68 -3.88 13.86
CA ALA A 413 8.13 -4.99 14.65
C ALA A 413 9.24 -5.94 15.16
N PHE A 414 10.24 -6.20 14.32
CA PHE A 414 11.41 -7.01 14.62
C PHE A 414 12.35 -6.33 15.62
N LYS A 415 12.68 -5.05 15.39
CA LYS A 415 13.52 -4.21 16.26
C LYS A 415 12.93 -4.06 17.65
N ARG A 416 11.61 -3.87 17.75
CA ARG A 416 10.89 -3.77 19.04
C ARG A 416 10.63 -5.13 19.70
N ASN A 417 10.83 -6.24 18.99
CA ASN A 417 10.46 -7.59 19.42
C ASN A 417 8.99 -7.65 19.89
N LEU A 418 8.08 -7.25 19.00
CA LEU A 418 6.68 -6.96 19.31
C LEU A 418 5.85 -8.21 19.66
N LYS A 419 6.03 -8.73 20.87
CA LYS A 419 5.33 -9.92 21.40
C LYS A 419 4.00 -9.61 22.09
N SER A 420 3.87 -8.41 22.65
CA SER A 420 2.65 -7.95 23.33
C SER A 420 1.85 -7.01 22.43
N ASP A 421 0.53 -7.04 22.58
CA ASP A 421 -0.37 -6.16 21.84
C ASP A 421 -0.05 -4.68 22.11
N VAL A 422 0.05 -3.91 21.03
CA VAL A 422 0.23 -2.45 21.02
C VAL A 422 -0.87 -1.81 20.18
N LYS A 423 -1.32 -0.60 20.53
CA LYS A 423 -2.28 0.13 19.69
C LYS A 423 -1.68 0.42 18.32
N VAL A 424 -2.46 0.26 17.25
CA VAL A 424 -1.99 0.52 15.88
C VAL A 424 -1.51 1.97 15.74
N ALA A 425 -2.22 2.95 16.33
CA ALA A 425 -1.79 4.35 16.33
C ALA A 425 -0.42 4.57 17.01
N GLN A 426 -0.18 3.91 18.15
CA GLN A 426 1.11 4.01 18.86
C GLN A 426 2.24 3.32 18.10
N PHE A 427 1.92 2.21 17.43
CA PHE A 427 2.89 1.49 16.63
C PHE A 427 3.27 2.28 15.37
N ALA A 428 2.31 2.92 14.72
CA ALA A 428 2.56 3.82 13.59
C ALA A 428 3.53 4.96 13.97
N GLY A 429 3.32 5.63 15.11
CA GLY A 429 4.25 6.66 15.60
C GLY A 429 5.67 6.12 15.85
N TYR A 430 5.79 4.93 16.46
CA TYR A 430 7.08 4.26 16.65
C TYR A 430 7.78 3.94 15.32
N ILE A 431 7.03 3.47 14.32
CA ILE A 431 7.59 3.18 12.99
C ILE A 431 8.04 4.48 12.33
N ALA A 432 7.26 5.56 12.43
CA ALA A 432 7.60 6.85 11.85
C ALA A 432 8.95 7.38 12.37
N GLU A 433 9.18 7.26 13.67
CA GLU A 433 10.42 7.67 14.34
C GLU A 433 11.64 6.78 14.01
N HIS A 434 11.44 5.45 13.93
CA HIS A 434 12.56 4.50 13.85
C HIS A 434 12.91 3.99 12.46
N SER A 435 12.11 4.34 11.45
CA SER A 435 12.33 3.94 10.05
C SER A 435 12.42 5.12 9.10
N ALA A 436 12.61 6.34 9.62
CA ALA A 436 12.63 7.58 8.84
C ALA A 436 11.44 7.66 7.85
N TYR A 437 10.22 7.36 8.31
CA TYR A 437 9.06 7.38 7.42
C TYR A 437 8.52 8.80 7.28
N HIS A 438 8.61 9.35 6.08
CA HIS A 438 8.27 10.77 5.82
C HIS A 438 6.81 10.98 5.39
N HIS A 439 6.06 9.91 5.12
CA HIS A 439 4.65 10.04 4.72
C HIS A 439 3.76 10.12 5.96
N GLY A 440 2.57 10.71 5.80
CA GLY A 440 1.60 10.80 6.90
C GLY A 440 1.27 9.44 7.53
N GLU A 441 1.19 9.40 8.86
CA GLU A 441 0.95 8.18 9.65
C GLU A 441 -0.35 7.45 9.29
N VAL A 442 -1.33 8.16 8.72
CA VAL A 442 -2.63 7.57 8.30
C VAL A 442 -2.42 6.45 7.28
N SER A 443 -1.51 6.64 6.31
CA SER A 443 -1.20 5.63 5.31
C SER A 443 -0.50 4.41 5.94
N LEU A 444 0.35 4.66 6.94
CA LEU A 444 1.04 3.64 7.70
C LEU A 444 0.07 2.80 8.54
N GLN A 445 -0.88 3.45 9.23
CA GLN A 445 -1.95 2.80 9.98
C GLN A 445 -2.80 1.89 9.08
N GLY A 446 -3.20 2.38 7.89
CA GLY A 446 -3.91 1.56 6.90
C GLY A 446 -3.08 0.36 6.43
N THR A 447 -1.78 0.54 6.23
CA THR A 447 -0.88 -0.56 5.82
C THR A 447 -0.74 -1.61 6.92
N ILE A 448 -0.61 -1.20 8.19
CA ILE A 448 -0.59 -2.13 9.35
C ILE A 448 -1.89 -2.94 9.40
N VAL A 449 -3.05 -2.28 9.21
CA VAL A 449 -4.35 -2.95 9.17
C VAL A 449 -4.39 -4.00 8.07
N ASN A 450 -3.99 -3.64 6.84
CA ASN A 450 -3.97 -4.56 5.70
C ASN A 450 -3.03 -5.76 5.91
N MET A 451 -1.88 -5.56 6.57
CA MET A 451 -0.94 -6.66 6.90
C MET A 451 -1.47 -7.61 7.99
N ALA A 452 -2.42 -7.16 8.81
CA ALA A 452 -3.02 -7.93 9.88
C ALA A 452 -4.34 -8.63 9.48
N GLN A 453 -5.00 -8.18 8.41
CA GLN A 453 -6.26 -8.75 7.93
C GLN A 453 -6.14 -10.25 7.61
N ASN A 454 -7.17 -11.01 8.01
CA ASN A 454 -7.23 -12.47 7.92
C ASN A 454 -8.56 -13.01 7.36
N PHE A 455 -9.41 -12.16 6.77
CA PHE A 455 -10.67 -12.60 6.15
C PHE A 455 -10.44 -13.18 4.74
N VAL A 456 -11.39 -13.97 4.24
CA VAL A 456 -11.30 -14.63 2.92
C VAL A 456 -11.08 -13.61 1.80
N GLY A 457 -9.99 -13.76 1.05
CA GLY A 457 -9.59 -12.84 -0.03
C GLY A 457 -8.63 -11.72 0.38
N SER A 458 -8.17 -11.69 1.63
CA SER A 458 -7.06 -10.84 2.11
C SER A 458 -5.72 -11.59 2.07
N ASN A 459 -5.06 -11.83 3.20
CA ASN A 459 -3.79 -12.54 3.31
C ASN A 459 -4.00 -14.05 3.53
N ASN A 460 -3.18 -14.89 2.89
CA ASN A 460 -3.11 -16.31 3.24
C ASN A 460 -2.36 -16.53 4.55
N ILE A 461 -1.33 -15.73 4.80
CA ILE A 461 -0.59 -15.67 6.07
C ILE A 461 -0.47 -14.20 6.49
N ASN A 462 -1.25 -13.79 7.50
CA ASN A 462 -1.08 -12.49 8.14
C ASN A 462 0.14 -12.52 9.07
N LEU A 463 1.03 -11.54 8.92
CA LEU A 463 2.27 -11.45 9.73
C LEU A 463 2.07 -10.68 11.04
N LEU A 464 0.96 -9.97 11.11
CA LEU A 464 0.52 -9.22 12.28
C LEU A 464 -0.82 -9.81 12.76
N THR A 465 -1.01 -9.89 14.08
CA THR A 465 -2.27 -10.36 14.66
C THR A 465 -3.33 -9.25 14.59
N PRO A 466 -4.55 -9.52 14.10
CA PRO A 466 -5.66 -8.58 14.15
C PRO A 466 -6.35 -8.59 15.52
N SER A 467 -5.76 -7.95 16.53
CA SER A 467 -6.32 -7.87 17.89
C SER A 467 -7.36 -6.73 17.98
N GLY A 468 -8.58 -6.99 17.50
CA GLY A 468 -9.69 -6.04 17.43
C GLY A 468 -10.44 -6.14 16.11
N GLN A 469 -11.18 -5.10 15.73
CA GLN A 469 -11.88 -5.07 14.44
C GLN A 469 -11.00 -4.50 13.32
N PHE A 470 -10.29 -5.38 12.61
CA PHE A 470 -9.39 -5.04 11.48
C PHE A 470 -10.09 -5.02 10.11
N GLY A 471 -11.42 -5.06 10.14
CA GLY A 471 -12.28 -5.11 8.96
C GLY A 471 -12.59 -6.54 8.56
N THR A 472 -13.66 -6.70 7.82
CA THR A 472 -14.25 -8.00 7.51
C THR A 472 -14.46 -8.16 6.01
N ARG A 473 -14.93 -9.35 5.64
CA ARG A 473 -15.31 -9.64 4.26
C ARG A 473 -16.50 -8.80 3.77
N LEU A 474 -17.27 -8.20 4.66
CA LEU A 474 -18.49 -7.44 4.33
C LEU A 474 -18.19 -6.27 3.38
N GLN A 475 -17.09 -5.55 3.63
CA GLN A 475 -16.65 -4.39 2.85
C GLN A 475 -15.18 -4.49 2.39
N GLY A 476 -14.61 -5.70 2.41
CA GLY A 476 -13.22 -5.93 2.03
C GLY A 476 -12.24 -5.17 2.91
N GLY A 477 -12.48 -5.13 4.23
CA GLY A 477 -11.60 -4.48 5.21
C GLY A 477 -11.84 -2.99 5.44
N LYS A 478 -12.70 -2.33 4.64
CA LYS A 478 -13.03 -0.89 4.79
C LYS A 478 -13.82 -0.59 6.07
N ASP A 479 -14.46 -1.60 6.64
CA ASP A 479 -15.18 -1.58 7.91
C ASP A 479 -14.27 -1.77 9.14
N SER A 480 -12.95 -1.65 8.96
CA SER A 480 -11.99 -1.63 10.06
C SER A 480 -12.25 -0.47 11.02
N ALA A 481 -12.08 -0.73 12.33
CA ALA A 481 -12.18 0.29 13.34
C ALA A 481 -10.97 1.25 13.29
N SER A 482 -11.13 2.46 13.82
CA SER A 482 -10.04 3.42 13.89
C SER A 482 -8.81 2.84 14.60
N ALA A 483 -7.60 3.16 14.10
CA ALA A 483 -6.30 2.74 14.63
C ALA A 483 -6.09 3.00 16.14
N ARG A 484 -6.92 3.86 16.73
CA ARG A 484 -6.94 4.22 18.16
C ARG A 484 -7.52 3.12 19.05
N TYR A 485 -8.39 2.27 18.49
CA TYR A 485 -9.15 1.23 19.22
C TYR A 485 -8.62 -0.18 19.00
N ILE A 486 -7.86 -0.38 17.93
CA ILE A 486 -7.35 -1.70 17.54
C ILE A 486 -5.89 -1.87 17.93
N TYR A 487 -5.53 -3.12 18.23
CA TYR A 487 -4.21 -3.49 18.68
C TYR A 487 -3.61 -4.52 17.74
N THR A 488 -2.29 -4.58 17.68
CA THR A 488 -1.59 -5.58 16.89
C THR A 488 -0.32 -6.03 17.61
N ARG A 489 0.18 -7.18 17.18
CA ARG A 489 1.47 -7.75 17.59
C ARG A 489 2.00 -8.61 16.46
N LEU A 490 3.26 -9.00 16.55
CA LEU A 490 3.88 -9.89 15.58
C LEU A 490 3.34 -11.31 15.73
N GLU A 491 2.94 -11.94 14.63
CA GLU A 491 2.54 -13.34 14.66
C GLU A 491 3.74 -14.28 14.86
N ARG A 492 3.51 -15.43 15.49
CA ARG A 492 4.58 -16.41 15.76
C ARG A 492 5.23 -16.89 14.47
N ILE A 493 4.42 -17.17 13.45
CA ILE A 493 4.87 -17.63 12.13
C ILE A 493 5.77 -16.60 11.44
N ALA A 494 5.66 -15.31 11.75
CA ALA A 494 6.47 -14.28 11.10
C ALA A 494 7.98 -14.48 11.35
N ARG A 495 8.39 -14.87 12.56
CA ARG A 495 9.82 -15.18 12.86
C ARG A 495 10.26 -16.57 12.41
N VAL A 496 9.31 -17.44 12.06
CA VAL A 496 9.62 -18.73 11.41
C VAL A 496 9.87 -18.53 9.92
N ILE A 497 9.07 -17.67 9.27
CA ILE A 497 9.23 -17.28 7.87
C ILE A 497 10.47 -16.39 7.70
N PHE A 498 10.67 -15.41 8.56
CA PHE A 498 11.84 -14.53 8.56
C PHE A 498 12.77 -14.92 9.71
N HIS A 499 13.63 -15.90 9.44
CA HIS A 499 14.46 -16.52 10.45
C HIS A 499 15.48 -15.50 11.01
N PRO A 500 15.60 -15.33 12.35
CA PRO A 500 16.52 -14.36 12.96
C PRO A 500 18.01 -14.53 12.65
N ASP A 501 18.39 -15.67 12.07
CA ASP A 501 19.77 -15.99 11.72
C ASP A 501 20.14 -15.43 10.34
N ASP A 502 19.14 -15.06 9.55
CA ASP A 502 19.32 -14.36 8.28
C ASP A 502 19.50 -12.85 8.50
N ASP A 503 18.99 -12.29 9.60
CA ASP A 503 19.04 -10.84 9.91
C ASP A 503 20.45 -10.22 9.75
N PRO A 504 21.56 -10.84 10.23
CA PRO A 504 22.91 -10.28 10.09
C PRO A 504 23.46 -10.27 8.65
N LEU A 505 22.80 -10.96 7.72
CA LEU A 505 23.22 -11.09 6.32
C LEU A 505 22.54 -10.07 5.40
N LEU A 506 21.58 -9.30 5.95
CA LEU A 506 20.77 -8.35 5.19
C LEU A 506 21.48 -7.00 5.08
N ASP A 507 21.32 -6.37 3.93
CA ASP A 507 21.89 -5.05 3.65
C ASP A 507 20.94 -3.96 4.15
N PHE A 508 21.17 -3.50 5.38
CA PHE A 508 20.40 -2.41 6.02
C PHE A 508 20.73 -1.06 5.39
N GLN A 509 19.70 -0.29 5.07
CA GLN A 509 19.86 1.07 4.52
C GLN A 509 20.13 2.08 5.65
N ASN A 510 20.70 3.22 5.28
CA ASN A 510 20.96 4.34 6.20
C ASN A 510 20.31 5.60 5.64
N GLU A 511 19.44 6.21 6.43
CA GLU A 511 18.71 7.42 6.08
C GLU A 511 18.81 8.41 7.24
N GLU A 512 19.23 9.65 6.98
CA GLU A 512 19.43 10.70 8.00
C GLU A 512 20.38 10.29 9.15
N GLY A 513 21.32 9.38 8.89
CA GLY A 513 22.25 8.85 9.90
C GLY A 513 21.64 7.75 10.78
N GLN A 514 20.40 7.34 10.52
CA GLN A 514 19.71 6.24 11.18
C GLN A 514 19.74 4.99 10.29
N SER A 515 20.13 3.84 10.87
CA SER A 515 19.93 2.55 10.20
C SER A 515 18.44 2.20 10.21
N ILE A 516 17.90 2.06 9.01
CA ILE A 516 16.49 1.76 8.71
C ILE A 516 16.36 0.31 8.20
N GLU A 517 15.26 -0.04 7.54
CA GLU A 517 15.02 -1.38 7.00
C GLU A 517 16.04 -1.83 5.94
N PRO A 518 16.22 -3.15 5.74
CA PRO A 518 17.05 -3.65 4.65
C PRO A 518 16.41 -3.41 3.29
N ILE A 519 17.20 -3.55 2.21
CA ILE A 519 16.68 -3.48 0.84
C ILE A 519 15.51 -4.47 0.65
N TRP A 520 15.68 -5.68 1.18
CA TRP A 520 14.64 -6.69 1.31
C TRP A 520 14.96 -7.66 2.46
N TYR A 521 13.94 -8.37 2.94
CA TYR A 521 14.15 -9.55 3.79
C TYR A 521 14.24 -10.82 2.94
N ILE A 522 14.88 -11.88 3.46
CA ILE A 522 14.95 -13.19 2.79
C ILE A 522 14.09 -14.22 3.53
N PRO A 523 12.81 -14.38 3.17
CA PRO A 523 11.95 -15.36 3.85
C PRO A 523 12.34 -16.81 3.51
N VAL A 524 11.86 -17.76 4.31
CA VAL A 524 12.03 -19.21 4.08
C VAL A 524 11.21 -19.69 2.88
N ILE A 525 10.06 -19.04 2.60
CA ILE A 525 9.15 -19.30 1.47
C ILE A 525 8.86 -17.99 0.71
N PRO A 526 8.59 -18.02 -0.61
CA PRO A 526 8.35 -16.82 -1.42
C PRO A 526 7.02 -16.16 -1.03
N MET A 527 7.08 -15.15 -0.15
CA MET A 527 5.89 -14.50 0.39
C MET A 527 5.06 -13.75 -0.67
N VAL A 528 5.69 -13.32 -1.77
CA VAL A 528 5.01 -12.74 -2.93
C VAL A 528 3.99 -13.70 -3.57
N LEU A 529 4.27 -15.00 -3.56
CA LEU A 529 3.32 -16.02 -4.04
C LEU A 529 2.31 -16.39 -2.95
N VAL A 530 2.69 -16.36 -1.68
CA VAL A 530 1.79 -16.72 -0.57
C VAL A 530 0.66 -15.71 -0.43
N ASN A 531 0.99 -14.42 -0.29
CA ASN A 531 0.02 -13.35 -0.03
C ASN A 531 -0.38 -12.57 -1.29
N GLY A 532 0.24 -12.86 -2.43
CA GLY A 532 0.04 -12.08 -3.64
C GLY A 532 0.61 -10.66 -3.51
N ALA A 533 0.38 -9.87 -4.55
CA ALA A 533 0.83 -8.49 -4.62
C ALA A 533 0.00 -7.72 -5.65
N ASP A 534 -0.54 -6.57 -5.24
CA ASP A 534 -1.19 -5.64 -6.16
C ASP A 534 -0.53 -4.26 -6.05
N GLY A 535 -0.17 -3.66 -7.18
CA GLY A 535 0.52 -2.38 -7.23
C GLY A 535 0.36 -1.67 -8.58
N ILE A 536 0.22 -0.36 -8.55
CA ILE A 536 0.14 0.49 -9.73
C ILE A 536 1.13 1.63 -9.53
N GLY A 537 2.15 1.69 -10.38
CA GLY A 537 3.11 2.78 -10.44
C GLY A 537 3.11 3.42 -11.82
N THR A 538 3.95 4.43 -12.00
CA THR A 538 4.05 5.16 -13.26
C THR A 538 4.55 4.25 -14.40
N GLY A 539 3.66 3.84 -15.31
CA GLY A 539 4.00 3.02 -16.48
C GLY A 539 4.00 1.50 -16.22
N TRP A 540 3.94 1.06 -14.96
CA TRP A 540 3.89 -0.36 -14.60
C TRP A 540 2.74 -0.67 -13.65
N SER A 541 2.28 -1.91 -13.69
CA SER A 541 1.37 -2.47 -12.69
C SER A 541 1.72 -3.92 -12.44
N THR A 542 1.33 -4.41 -11.28
CA THR A 542 1.53 -5.81 -10.89
C THR A 542 0.26 -6.33 -10.24
N SER A 543 -0.08 -7.56 -10.58
CA SER A 543 -1.15 -8.31 -9.94
C SER A 543 -0.73 -9.78 -9.87
N VAL A 544 -0.28 -10.18 -8.69
CA VAL A 544 0.10 -11.54 -8.33
C VAL A 544 -0.99 -12.08 -7.42
N PRO A 545 -1.66 -13.19 -7.78
CA PRO A 545 -2.66 -13.80 -6.92
C PRO A 545 -2.01 -14.54 -5.74
N ASN A 546 -2.84 -14.96 -4.79
CA ASN A 546 -2.38 -15.75 -3.66
C ASN A 546 -2.32 -17.22 -4.04
N TYR A 547 -1.34 -17.95 -3.50
CA TYR A 547 -1.15 -19.38 -3.68
C TYR A 547 -1.03 -20.09 -2.34
N ASN A 548 -1.30 -21.39 -2.36
CA ASN A 548 -1.29 -22.21 -1.15
C ASN A 548 0.16 -22.39 -0.64
N PRO A 549 0.47 -21.99 0.61
CA PRO A 549 1.81 -22.15 1.17
C PRO A 549 2.27 -23.61 1.22
N ARG A 550 1.35 -24.57 1.37
CA ARG A 550 1.69 -26.00 1.40
C ARG A 550 2.13 -26.53 0.03
N ASP A 551 1.50 -26.06 -1.04
CA ASP A 551 1.90 -26.42 -2.41
C ASP A 551 3.25 -25.78 -2.76
N ILE A 552 3.47 -24.53 -2.36
CA ILE A 552 4.78 -23.86 -2.49
C ILE A 552 5.87 -24.65 -1.77
N ILE A 553 5.67 -25.02 -0.49
CA ILE A 553 6.65 -25.82 0.27
C ILE A 553 6.91 -27.17 -0.40
N ARG A 554 5.87 -27.83 -0.94
CA ARG A 554 6.01 -29.09 -1.69
C ARG A 554 6.94 -28.90 -2.90
N LEU A 555 6.74 -27.85 -3.69
CA LEU A 555 7.57 -27.57 -4.87
C LEU A 555 9.00 -27.18 -4.49
N LEU A 556 9.19 -26.38 -3.43
CA LEU A 556 10.53 -26.06 -2.92
C LEU A 556 11.29 -27.30 -2.46
N ARG A 557 10.62 -28.25 -1.76
CA ARG A 557 11.23 -29.52 -1.37
C ARG A 557 11.69 -30.34 -2.58
N ARG A 558 10.89 -30.34 -3.67
CA ARG A 558 11.27 -31.01 -4.93
C ARG A 558 12.44 -30.33 -5.61
N TYR A 559 12.46 -28.99 -5.64
CA TYR A 559 13.59 -28.20 -6.13
C TYR A 559 14.88 -28.51 -5.38
N ILE A 560 14.83 -28.53 -4.04
CA ILE A 560 15.98 -28.85 -3.18
C ILE A 560 16.53 -30.26 -3.47
N LYS A 561 15.64 -31.22 -3.75
CA LYS A 561 15.98 -32.59 -4.14
C LYS A 561 16.44 -32.72 -5.61
N LYS A 562 16.51 -31.61 -6.35
CA LYS A 562 16.86 -31.56 -7.78
C LYS A 562 15.91 -32.38 -8.67
N GLU A 563 14.64 -32.46 -8.29
CA GLU A 563 13.60 -33.05 -9.12
C GLU A 563 13.14 -32.07 -10.20
N SER A 564 12.66 -32.58 -11.34
CA SER A 564 12.15 -31.73 -12.42
C SER A 564 10.82 -31.08 -12.03
N LEU A 565 10.70 -29.77 -12.32
CA LEU A 565 9.49 -28.95 -12.13
C LEU A 565 8.79 -28.59 -13.45
N ALA A 566 9.24 -29.12 -14.59
CA ALA A 566 8.80 -28.65 -15.92
C ALA A 566 7.29 -28.81 -16.20
N ASN A 567 6.62 -29.75 -15.52
CA ASN A 567 5.19 -30.02 -15.68
C ASN A 567 4.34 -29.57 -14.48
N GLU A 568 4.95 -28.85 -13.53
CA GLU A 568 4.25 -28.35 -12.35
C GLU A 568 3.71 -26.95 -12.61
N THR A 569 2.51 -26.70 -12.09
CA THR A 569 1.89 -25.37 -12.07
C THR A 569 1.28 -25.15 -10.69
N LEU A 570 1.22 -23.90 -10.26
CA LEU A 570 0.49 -23.55 -9.04
C LEU A 570 -0.88 -23.02 -9.43
N CYS A 571 -1.92 -23.51 -8.75
CA CYS A 571 -3.26 -22.96 -8.87
C CYS A 571 -3.48 -21.88 -7.80
N PRO A 572 -4.01 -20.70 -8.16
CA PRO A 572 -4.38 -19.68 -7.18
C PRO A 572 -5.27 -20.26 -6.08
N TRP A 573 -5.03 -19.83 -4.85
CA TRP A 573 -5.71 -20.34 -3.67
C TRP A 573 -5.78 -19.26 -2.58
N TYR A 574 -6.95 -19.15 -1.96
CA TYR A 574 -7.23 -18.18 -0.91
C TYR A 574 -7.69 -18.88 0.36
N LYS A 575 -7.07 -18.56 1.49
CA LYS A 575 -7.40 -19.16 2.79
C LYS A 575 -8.89 -18.98 3.14
N GLY A 576 -9.54 -20.09 3.47
CA GLY A 576 -10.95 -20.14 3.86
C GLY A 576 -11.98 -20.00 2.73
N PHE A 577 -11.56 -19.84 1.47
CA PHE A 577 -12.48 -19.79 0.33
C PHE A 577 -13.08 -21.17 0.04
N LYS A 578 -14.40 -21.24 -0.09
CA LYS A 578 -15.14 -22.50 -0.30
C LYS A 578 -15.56 -22.76 -1.74
N GLY A 579 -15.34 -21.79 -2.63
CA GLY A 579 -15.68 -21.91 -4.05
C GLY A 579 -14.59 -22.63 -4.83
N ASN A 580 -14.74 -22.64 -6.15
CA ASN A 580 -13.82 -23.32 -7.06
C ASN A 580 -13.02 -22.31 -7.86
N ILE A 581 -11.73 -22.58 -8.05
CA ILE A 581 -10.86 -21.82 -8.95
C ILE A 581 -10.47 -22.76 -10.07
N VAL A 582 -10.93 -22.48 -11.29
CA VAL A 582 -10.76 -23.34 -12.46
C VAL A 582 -9.94 -22.64 -13.53
N LEU A 583 -9.13 -23.39 -14.27
CA LEU A 583 -8.42 -22.86 -15.43
C LEU A 583 -9.43 -22.48 -16.52
N ASN A 584 -9.23 -21.34 -17.17
CA ASN A 584 -10.05 -20.97 -18.31
C ASN A 584 -9.47 -21.60 -19.59
N ASP A 585 -10.10 -22.68 -20.09
CA ASP A 585 -9.67 -23.41 -21.31
C ASP A 585 -10.06 -22.70 -22.63
N SER A 586 -10.55 -21.46 -22.58
CA SER A 586 -10.96 -20.72 -23.78
C SER A 586 -9.74 -20.13 -24.50
N ALA A 587 -9.59 -20.40 -25.79
CA ALA A 587 -8.47 -19.96 -26.63
C ALA A 587 -8.16 -18.43 -26.61
N ASP A 588 -9.14 -17.60 -26.21
CA ASP A 588 -9.04 -16.14 -26.15
C ASP A 588 -8.63 -15.57 -24.78
N ARG A 589 -8.57 -16.36 -23.70
CA ARG A 589 -8.29 -15.85 -22.32
C ARG A 589 -7.45 -16.81 -21.49
N SER A 590 -6.14 -16.55 -21.41
CA SER A 590 -5.25 -17.17 -20.43
C SER A 590 -5.55 -16.64 -19.01
N GLY A 591 -5.88 -17.53 -18.07
CA GLY A 591 -6.09 -17.18 -16.66
C GLY A 591 -7.00 -18.18 -15.94
N TYR A 592 -7.50 -17.77 -14.77
CA TYR A 592 -8.41 -18.57 -13.95
C TYR A 592 -9.78 -17.90 -13.86
N GLU A 593 -10.80 -18.71 -13.60
CA GLU A 593 -12.13 -18.26 -13.22
C GLU A 593 -12.38 -18.66 -11.76
N VAL A 594 -12.74 -17.67 -10.95
CA VAL A 594 -13.12 -17.85 -9.54
C VAL A 594 -14.64 -17.93 -9.47
N VAL A 595 -15.13 -19.09 -9.05
CA VAL A 595 -16.55 -19.43 -9.05
C VAL A 595 -17.05 -19.54 -7.61
N GLY A 596 -18.05 -18.74 -7.28
CA GLY A 596 -18.78 -18.83 -6.01
C GLY A 596 -19.68 -20.06 -5.94
N VAL A 597 -20.35 -20.26 -4.82
CA VAL A 597 -21.23 -21.43 -4.60
C VAL A 597 -22.66 -20.97 -4.49
N ALA A 598 -23.50 -21.49 -5.38
CA ALA A 598 -24.96 -21.37 -5.30
C ALA A 598 -25.62 -22.72 -5.59
N SER A 599 -26.68 -23.02 -4.86
CA SER A 599 -27.42 -24.27 -5.00
C SER A 599 -28.92 -24.04 -4.81
N ARG A 600 -29.73 -24.75 -5.59
CA ARG A 600 -31.18 -24.78 -5.41
C ARG A 600 -31.53 -25.72 -4.26
N THR A 601 -32.07 -25.20 -3.17
CA THR A 601 -32.48 -25.99 -1.99
C THR A 601 -33.97 -26.29 -1.96
N GLY A 602 -34.80 -25.52 -2.69
CA GLY A 602 -36.24 -25.73 -2.78
C GLY A 602 -36.84 -25.42 -4.15
N THR A 603 -38.15 -25.63 -4.29
CA THR A 603 -38.88 -25.28 -5.52
C THR A 603 -38.86 -23.78 -5.81
N ASN A 604 -38.89 -22.96 -4.75
CA ASN A 604 -38.98 -21.50 -4.79
C ASN A 604 -37.76 -20.80 -4.16
N THR A 605 -36.68 -21.55 -3.89
CA THR A 605 -35.53 -21.05 -3.12
C THR A 605 -34.19 -21.45 -3.73
N VAL A 606 -33.29 -20.48 -3.84
CA VAL A 606 -31.88 -20.66 -4.20
C VAL A 606 -31.01 -20.07 -3.09
N GLU A 607 -30.00 -20.82 -2.65
CA GLU A 607 -29.04 -20.37 -1.64
C GLU A 607 -27.69 -20.06 -2.27
N VAL A 608 -27.13 -18.90 -1.91
CA VAL A 608 -25.77 -18.49 -2.26
C VAL A 608 -24.93 -18.53 -0.98
N THR A 609 -23.98 -19.46 -0.93
CA THR A 609 -23.17 -19.75 0.27
C THR A 609 -21.72 -19.29 0.15
N GLU A 610 -21.30 -18.87 -1.05
CA GLU A 610 -19.96 -18.33 -1.27
C GLU A 610 -19.93 -17.36 -2.44
N LEU A 611 -19.24 -16.24 -2.28
CA LEU A 611 -19.02 -15.23 -3.33
C LEU A 611 -17.60 -15.37 -3.91
N PRO A 612 -17.39 -15.04 -5.19
CA PRO A 612 -16.04 -14.97 -5.75
C PRO A 612 -15.12 -14.07 -4.91
N VAL A 613 -13.83 -14.40 -4.90
CA VAL A 613 -12.81 -13.62 -4.20
C VAL A 613 -12.82 -12.17 -4.70
N LYS A 614 -12.61 -11.22 -3.78
CA LYS A 614 -12.72 -9.76 -4.01
C LYS A 614 -14.12 -9.26 -4.40
N ARG A 615 -15.18 -10.07 -4.23
CA ARG A 615 -16.57 -9.62 -4.26
C ARG A 615 -17.14 -9.60 -2.84
N TRP A 616 -17.49 -8.41 -2.36
CA TRP A 616 -17.87 -8.18 -0.96
C TRP A 616 -19.38 -8.31 -0.74
N THR A 617 -19.77 -8.67 0.49
CA THR A 617 -21.17 -8.95 0.84
C THR A 617 -22.07 -7.74 0.65
N GLN A 618 -21.61 -6.53 1.00
CA GLN A 618 -22.39 -5.30 0.88
C GLN A 618 -22.65 -4.94 -0.59
N ASP A 619 -21.60 -4.96 -1.43
CA ASP A 619 -21.73 -4.70 -2.87
C ASP A 619 -22.63 -5.74 -3.54
N TYR A 620 -22.58 -6.99 -3.07
CA TYR A 620 -23.45 -8.06 -3.56
C TYR A 620 -24.92 -7.85 -3.14
N LYS A 621 -25.15 -7.37 -1.92
CA LYS A 621 -26.49 -7.04 -1.42
C LYS A 621 -27.14 -5.92 -2.26
N GLU A 622 -26.40 -4.87 -2.59
CA GLU A 622 -26.89 -3.81 -3.49
C GLU A 622 -27.23 -4.35 -4.88
N PHE A 623 -26.45 -5.33 -5.36
CA PHE A 623 -26.76 -6.02 -6.62
C PHE A 623 -28.04 -6.85 -6.52
N LEU A 624 -28.25 -7.60 -5.43
CA LEU A 624 -29.48 -8.37 -5.23
C LEU A 624 -30.72 -7.47 -5.11
N ALA A 625 -30.60 -6.32 -4.42
CA ALA A 625 -31.69 -5.35 -4.31
C ALA A 625 -32.19 -4.89 -5.70
N LYS A 626 -31.26 -4.62 -6.63
CA LYS A 626 -31.59 -4.29 -8.03
C LYS A 626 -32.26 -5.43 -8.81
N LEU A 627 -32.11 -6.69 -8.37
CA LEU A 627 -32.80 -7.83 -8.98
C LEU A 627 -34.23 -8.00 -8.45
N VAL A 628 -34.54 -7.44 -7.29
CA VAL A 628 -35.88 -7.40 -6.70
C VAL A 628 -36.71 -6.25 -7.30
N GLU A 629 -36.06 -5.12 -7.59
CA GLU A 629 -36.71 -3.94 -8.18
C GLU A 629 -37.45 -4.27 -9.49
N THR A 630 -38.70 -3.81 -9.58
CA THR A 630 -39.51 -3.86 -10.79
C THR A 630 -38.95 -2.85 -11.81
N GLY A 631 -38.81 -3.25 -13.07
CA GLY A 631 -38.32 -2.35 -14.12
C GLY A 631 -39.22 -1.14 -14.34
N ASP A 632 -38.66 -0.05 -14.89
CA ASP A 632 -39.40 1.18 -15.25
C ASP A 632 -40.56 0.92 -16.23
N ASP A 633 -40.54 -0.23 -16.91
CA ASP A 633 -41.56 -0.73 -17.84
C ASP A 633 -42.66 -1.58 -17.15
N GLY A 634 -42.62 -1.73 -15.83
CA GLY A 634 -43.53 -2.57 -15.06
C GLY A 634 -43.21 -4.08 -15.10
N SER A 635 -42.07 -4.46 -15.69
CA SER A 635 -41.61 -5.85 -15.70
C SER A 635 -41.19 -6.32 -14.29
N ARG A 636 -41.70 -7.47 -13.87
CA ARG A 636 -41.45 -8.03 -12.54
C ARG A 636 -39.96 -8.37 -12.37
N GLY A 637 -39.41 -8.10 -11.19
CA GLY A 637 -38.02 -8.40 -10.84
C GLY A 637 -37.63 -9.87 -11.08
N ARG A 638 -36.32 -10.12 -11.21
CA ARG A 638 -35.78 -11.47 -11.46
C ARG A 638 -35.95 -12.41 -10.25
N ILE A 639 -36.07 -11.84 -9.06
CA ILE A 639 -36.39 -12.51 -7.80
C ILE A 639 -37.46 -11.68 -7.06
N ASP A 640 -38.21 -12.31 -6.14
CA ASP A 640 -39.25 -11.60 -5.38
C ASP A 640 -38.69 -11.00 -4.07
N ASP A 641 -37.78 -11.71 -3.38
CA ASP A 641 -37.16 -11.27 -2.12
C ASP A 641 -35.84 -12.02 -1.86
N PHE A 642 -35.04 -11.56 -0.90
CA PHE A 642 -33.90 -12.31 -0.39
C PHE A 642 -33.70 -12.14 1.13
N LYS A 643 -33.22 -13.20 1.79
CA LYS A 643 -32.89 -13.22 3.22
C LYS A 643 -31.40 -13.38 3.44
N GLU A 644 -30.91 -12.77 4.51
CA GLU A 644 -29.48 -12.69 4.86
C GLU A 644 -29.18 -13.51 6.12
N TYR A 645 -28.23 -14.45 6.02
CA TYR A 645 -27.74 -15.28 7.13
C TYR A 645 -26.21 -15.29 7.22
N HIS A 646 -25.56 -14.28 6.65
CA HIS A 646 -24.10 -14.15 6.64
C HIS A 646 -23.56 -13.76 8.03
N THR A 647 -22.27 -14.03 8.24
CA THR A 647 -21.49 -13.56 9.39
C THR A 647 -20.36 -12.65 8.90
N GLU A 648 -19.51 -12.16 9.80
CA GLU A 648 -18.31 -11.39 9.47
C GLU A 648 -17.36 -12.13 8.50
N ASN A 649 -17.35 -13.48 8.53
CA ASN A 649 -16.41 -14.32 7.79
C ASN A 649 -17.08 -15.28 6.80
N SER A 650 -18.41 -15.39 6.78
CA SER A 650 -19.13 -16.32 5.90
C SER A 650 -20.29 -15.64 5.18
N VAL A 651 -20.54 -16.05 3.94
CA VAL A 651 -21.66 -15.53 3.14
C VAL A 651 -22.80 -16.54 3.12
N HIS A 652 -24.03 -16.06 3.30
CA HIS A 652 -25.23 -16.86 3.08
C HIS A 652 -26.39 -15.93 2.70
N PHE A 653 -26.89 -16.09 1.48
CA PHE A 653 -28.12 -15.44 1.00
C PHE A 653 -29.13 -16.50 0.56
N SER A 654 -30.38 -16.36 0.98
CA SER A 654 -31.50 -17.21 0.54
C SER A 654 -32.42 -16.37 -0.35
N LEU A 655 -32.42 -16.64 -1.65
CA LEU A 655 -33.22 -15.95 -2.66
C LEU A 655 -34.60 -16.61 -2.79
N GLY A 656 -35.66 -15.83 -2.68
CA GLY A 656 -37.06 -16.27 -2.80
C GLY A 656 -37.70 -15.78 -4.09
N GLY A 657 -38.53 -16.62 -4.71
CA GLY A 657 -39.30 -16.27 -5.91
C GLY A 657 -40.18 -17.41 -6.40
N THR A 658 -40.85 -17.21 -7.52
CA THR A 658 -41.67 -18.23 -8.18
C THR A 658 -40.83 -19.39 -8.73
N ALA A 659 -41.44 -20.56 -8.88
CA ALA A 659 -40.79 -21.73 -9.46
C ALA A 659 -40.28 -21.47 -10.90
N GLU A 660 -40.95 -20.59 -11.65
CA GLU A 660 -40.55 -20.18 -12.99
C GLU A 660 -39.30 -19.29 -12.99
N GLN A 661 -39.25 -18.29 -12.09
CA GLN A 661 -38.06 -17.44 -11.91
C GLN A 661 -36.84 -18.28 -11.52
N MET A 662 -36.99 -19.20 -10.55
CA MET A 662 -35.89 -20.05 -10.08
C MET A 662 -35.41 -21.02 -11.17
N LYS A 663 -36.34 -21.58 -11.96
CA LYS A 663 -35.99 -22.43 -13.09
C LYS A 663 -35.32 -21.63 -14.21
N ALA A 664 -35.72 -20.38 -14.44
CA ALA A 664 -35.07 -19.50 -15.41
C ALA A 664 -33.61 -19.19 -15.02
N LEU A 665 -33.35 -18.93 -13.73
CA LEU A 665 -31.99 -18.77 -13.20
C LEU A 665 -31.14 -20.02 -13.37
N GLU A 666 -31.73 -21.20 -13.15
CA GLU A 666 -31.06 -22.49 -13.30
C GLU A 666 -30.73 -22.80 -14.77
N VAL A 667 -31.64 -22.48 -15.71
CA VAL A 667 -31.43 -22.65 -17.15
C VAL A 667 -30.33 -21.73 -17.69
N GLU A 668 -30.21 -20.50 -17.18
CA GLU A 668 -29.09 -19.61 -17.50
C GLU A 668 -27.76 -20.06 -16.87
N GLY A 669 -27.84 -20.91 -15.83
CA GLY A 669 -26.74 -21.29 -14.94
C GLY A 669 -26.68 -20.32 -13.75
N LEU A 670 -26.82 -20.87 -12.53
CA LEU A 670 -26.91 -20.07 -11.30
C LEU A 670 -25.72 -19.14 -11.13
N GLU A 671 -24.51 -19.60 -11.44
CA GLU A 671 -23.31 -18.80 -11.25
C GLU A 671 -23.22 -17.66 -12.27
N LYS A 672 -23.73 -17.87 -13.49
CA LYS A 672 -23.76 -16.83 -14.52
C LYS A 672 -24.85 -15.79 -14.21
N ALA A 673 -26.06 -16.24 -13.91
CA ALA A 673 -27.21 -15.38 -13.66
C ALA A 673 -27.01 -14.49 -12.42
N LEU A 674 -26.40 -15.02 -11.36
CA LEU A 674 -26.12 -14.31 -10.10
C LEU A 674 -24.75 -13.62 -10.09
N LYS A 675 -24.04 -13.62 -11.22
CA LYS A 675 -22.69 -13.04 -11.39
C LYS A 675 -21.63 -13.64 -10.44
N LEU A 676 -21.78 -14.89 -10.02
CA LEU A 676 -20.85 -15.61 -9.13
C LEU A 676 -19.62 -16.14 -9.86
N ARG A 677 -19.21 -15.51 -10.96
CA ARG A 677 -17.97 -15.80 -11.68
C ARG A 677 -17.16 -14.52 -11.79
N SER A 678 -15.89 -14.56 -11.41
CA SER A 678 -14.93 -13.48 -11.65
C SER A 678 -13.69 -14.02 -12.35
N SER A 679 -13.13 -13.23 -13.26
CA SER A 679 -11.89 -13.58 -13.94
C SER A 679 -10.69 -13.17 -13.09
N LEU A 680 -9.69 -14.05 -13.03
CA LEU A 680 -8.42 -13.83 -12.35
C LEU A 680 -7.28 -14.01 -13.37
N ALA A 681 -6.60 -12.92 -13.70
CA ALA A 681 -5.47 -12.94 -14.62
C ALA A 681 -4.17 -13.26 -13.86
N THR A 682 -3.29 -14.06 -14.48
CA THR A 682 -1.96 -14.41 -13.95
C THR A 682 -0.81 -13.89 -14.83
N THR A 683 -1.12 -13.06 -15.83
CA THR A 683 -0.18 -12.64 -16.87
C THR A 683 0.63 -11.40 -16.53
N ASN A 684 0.26 -10.69 -15.45
CA ASN A 684 0.84 -9.39 -15.08
C ASN A 684 1.63 -9.45 -13.77
N MET A 685 2.70 -10.24 -13.76
CA MET A 685 3.63 -10.35 -12.63
C MET A 685 4.86 -9.48 -12.90
N VAL A 686 4.79 -8.21 -12.52
CA VAL A 686 5.91 -7.27 -12.64
C VAL A 686 6.45 -6.99 -11.24
N LEU A 687 7.71 -7.32 -10.98
CA LEU A 687 8.31 -7.21 -9.64
C LEU A 687 9.75 -6.69 -9.77
N PHE A 688 10.29 -6.15 -8.67
CA PHE A 688 11.72 -5.90 -8.59
C PHE A 688 12.48 -7.22 -8.36
N ASP A 689 13.51 -7.46 -9.16
CA ASP A 689 14.43 -8.58 -9.01
C ASP A 689 15.38 -8.39 -7.81
N ARG A 690 16.32 -9.33 -7.64
CA ARG A 690 17.28 -9.30 -6.52
C ARG A 690 18.26 -8.11 -6.60
N GLU A 691 18.45 -7.52 -7.77
CA GLU A 691 19.29 -6.34 -8.03
C GLU A 691 18.50 -5.02 -7.99
N GLY A 692 17.18 -5.06 -7.76
CA GLY A 692 16.34 -3.86 -7.74
C GLY A 692 15.91 -3.37 -9.13
N LYS A 693 15.99 -4.21 -10.16
CA LYS A 693 15.50 -3.90 -11.51
C LYS A 693 14.11 -4.49 -11.74
N ILE A 694 13.30 -3.79 -12.53
CA ILE A 694 11.95 -4.24 -12.85
C ILE A 694 12.01 -5.36 -13.87
N LYS A 695 11.45 -6.52 -13.52
CA LYS A 695 11.31 -7.68 -14.40
C LYS A 695 9.86 -8.13 -14.48
N LYS A 696 9.41 -8.49 -15.69
CA LYS A 696 8.13 -9.17 -15.91
C LYS A 696 8.35 -10.68 -15.94
N TYR A 697 7.70 -11.40 -15.04
CA TYR A 697 7.74 -12.85 -14.96
C TYR A 697 6.63 -13.44 -15.84
N ALA A 698 6.95 -14.50 -16.57
CA ALA A 698 6.01 -15.13 -17.50
C ALA A 698 4.97 -16.01 -16.78
N ASN A 699 5.40 -16.66 -15.70
CA ASN A 699 4.57 -17.54 -14.88
C ASN A 699 5.11 -17.60 -13.44
N GLU A 700 4.32 -18.17 -12.54
CA GLU A 700 4.62 -18.31 -11.12
C GLU A 700 5.78 -19.27 -10.82
N MET A 701 6.08 -20.19 -11.74
CA MET A 701 7.19 -21.13 -11.61
C MET A 701 8.55 -20.46 -11.84
N GLU A 702 8.64 -19.52 -12.78
CA GLU A 702 9.84 -18.68 -13.00
C GLU A 702 10.21 -17.94 -11.71
N LEU A 703 9.20 -17.34 -11.07
CA LEU A 703 9.36 -16.62 -9.81
C LEU A 703 9.81 -17.53 -8.66
N LEU A 704 9.22 -18.73 -8.56
CA LEU A 704 9.58 -19.72 -7.54
C LEU A 704 11.02 -20.22 -7.70
N VAL A 705 11.46 -20.48 -8.93
CA VAL A 705 12.83 -20.95 -9.22
C VAL A 705 13.84 -19.85 -8.91
N GLU A 706 13.61 -18.62 -9.38
CA GLU A 706 14.51 -17.49 -9.13
C GLU A 706 14.67 -17.20 -7.62
N PHE A 707 13.55 -17.25 -6.88
CA PHE A 707 13.58 -17.17 -5.43
C PHE A 707 14.37 -18.31 -4.78
N ALA A 708 14.17 -19.55 -5.23
CA ALA A 708 14.83 -20.71 -4.65
C ALA A 708 16.36 -20.69 -4.84
N GLU A 709 16.83 -20.23 -6.00
CA GLU A 709 18.26 -20.02 -6.27
C GLU A 709 18.87 -18.98 -5.32
N LEU A 710 18.19 -17.85 -5.15
CA LEU A 710 18.60 -16.81 -4.22
C LEU A 710 18.62 -17.32 -2.79
N ARG A 711 17.57 -18.03 -2.36
CA ARG A 711 17.45 -18.55 -1.00
C ARG A 711 18.55 -19.56 -0.67
N LEU A 712 18.90 -20.47 -1.59
CA LEU A 712 20.04 -21.38 -1.41
C LEU A 712 21.37 -20.65 -1.23
N THR A 713 21.57 -19.57 -2.00
CA THR A 713 22.76 -18.72 -1.87
C THR A 713 22.83 -18.09 -0.47
N TYR A 714 21.68 -17.65 0.06
CA TYR A 714 21.60 -17.12 1.42
C TYR A 714 21.78 -18.18 2.51
N TYR A 715 21.33 -19.43 2.32
CA TYR A 715 21.69 -20.51 3.23
C TYR A 715 23.18 -20.79 3.26
N GLN A 716 23.88 -20.66 2.13
CA GLN A 716 25.33 -20.76 2.09
C GLN A 716 25.99 -19.59 2.87
N LYS A 717 25.52 -18.35 2.66
CA LYS A 717 25.98 -17.19 3.45
C LYS A 717 25.73 -17.38 4.96
N ARG A 718 24.53 -17.85 5.34
CA ARG A 718 24.13 -18.16 6.72
C ARG A 718 25.02 -19.22 7.34
N LYS A 719 25.24 -20.33 6.64
CA LYS A 719 26.16 -21.39 7.10
C LYS A 719 27.56 -20.85 7.33
N ASN A 720 28.10 -20.07 6.38
CA ASN A 720 29.43 -19.47 6.50
C ASN A 720 29.51 -18.52 7.71
N PHE A 721 28.51 -17.66 7.90
CA PHE A 721 28.44 -16.73 9.03
C PHE A 721 28.43 -17.46 10.37
N HIS A 722 27.62 -18.52 10.52
CA HIS A 722 27.59 -19.30 11.75
C HIS A 722 28.87 -20.11 11.99
N VAL A 723 29.47 -20.68 10.93
CA VAL A 723 30.77 -21.35 11.01
C VAL A 723 31.84 -20.38 11.49
N ASP A 724 31.89 -19.18 10.92
CA ASP A 724 32.84 -18.14 11.33
C ASP A 724 32.57 -17.67 12.76
N ARG A 725 31.31 -17.47 13.15
CA ARG A 725 30.94 -17.13 14.53
C ARG A 725 31.42 -18.20 15.51
N LEU A 726 31.16 -19.48 15.24
CA LEU A 726 31.59 -20.59 16.08
C LEU A 726 33.12 -20.73 16.14
N LYS A 727 33.83 -20.46 15.04
CA LYS A 727 35.30 -20.40 15.01
C LYS A 727 35.83 -19.28 15.90
N ARG A 728 35.24 -18.08 15.84
CA ARG A 728 35.60 -16.93 16.70
C ARG A 728 35.29 -17.20 18.18
N GLU A 729 34.13 -17.79 18.48
CA GLU A 729 33.77 -18.20 19.85
C GLU A 729 34.76 -19.23 20.42
N LYS A 730 35.17 -20.21 19.60
CA LYS A 730 36.18 -21.21 19.97
C LYS A 730 37.54 -20.55 20.22
N GLU A 731 37.98 -19.63 19.37
CA GLU A 731 39.23 -18.89 19.55
C GLU A 731 39.21 -17.99 20.81
N HIS A 732 38.06 -17.39 21.12
CA HIS A 732 37.86 -16.63 22.34
C HIS A 732 37.91 -17.51 23.60
N LEU A 733 37.30 -18.70 23.59
CA LEU A 733 37.38 -19.68 24.68
C LEU A 733 38.80 -20.22 24.85
N ASP A 734 39.50 -20.54 23.76
CA ASP A 734 40.89 -21.01 23.77
C ASP A 734 41.84 -19.96 24.37
N SER A 735 41.65 -18.68 24.00
CA SER A 735 42.38 -17.56 24.61
C SER A 735 42.18 -17.48 26.13
N LYS A 736 40.93 -17.67 26.61
CA LYS A 736 40.66 -17.70 28.06
C LYS A 736 41.35 -18.87 28.74
N VAL A 737 41.27 -20.07 28.16
CA VAL A 737 41.91 -21.27 28.71
C VAL A 737 43.44 -21.10 28.79
N LYS A 738 44.06 -20.59 27.71
CA LYS A 738 45.50 -20.29 27.67
C LYS A 738 45.89 -19.28 28.74
N PHE A 739 45.14 -18.20 28.88
CA PHE A 739 45.42 -17.17 29.89
C PHE A 739 45.38 -17.74 31.32
N ILE A 740 44.30 -18.44 31.68
CA ILE A 740 44.14 -19.01 33.04
C ILE A 740 45.25 -20.04 33.32
N LEU A 741 45.62 -20.87 32.33
CA LEU A 741 46.73 -21.81 32.47
C LEU A 741 48.08 -21.12 32.73
N LEU A 742 48.37 -20.02 32.03
CA LEU A 742 49.61 -19.26 32.25
C LEU A 742 49.66 -18.65 33.65
N VAL A 743 48.52 -18.18 34.17
CA VAL A 743 48.44 -17.61 35.51
C VAL A 743 48.59 -18.69 36.59
N ILE A 744 47.92 -19.85 36.45
CA ILE A 744 48.04 -20.96 37.42
C ILE A 744 49.45 -21.55 37.45
N ARG A 745 50.14 -21.59 36.31
CA ARG A 745 51.53 -22.09 36.20
C ARG A 745 52.59 -21.09 36.68
N ASN A 746 52.19 -19.92 37.18
CA ASN A 746 53.07 -18.80 37.50
C ASN A 746 53.94 -18.34 36.31
N GLU A 747 53.55 -18.65 35.07
CA GLU A 747 54.24 -18.21 33.85
C GLU A 747 53.84 -16.77 33.47
N LEU A 748 52.68 -16.30 33.95
CA LEU A 748 52.19 -14.93 33.78
C LEU A 748 51.74 -14.37 35.13
N ILE A 749 52.50 -13.41 35.67
CA ILE A 749 52.20 -12.76 36.95
C ILE A 749 51.39 -11.49 36.67
N VAL A 750 50.11 -11.52 37.06
CA VAL A 750 49.17 -10.41 36.85
C VAL A 750 49.18 -9.41 38.02
N SER A 751 49.67 -9.82 39.18
CA SER A 751 49.72 -8.99 40.40
C SER A 751 50.90 -8.01 40.38
N ASN A 752 50.67 -6.80 40.92
CA ASN A 752 51.69 -5.77 41.11
C ASN A 752 52.45 -5.33 39.84
N ARG A 753 51.77 -5.33 38.69
CA ARG A 753 52.33 -4.89 37.39
C ARG A 753 51.49 -3.79 36.76
N LYS A 754 52.14 -2.92 35.97
CA LYS A 754 51.44 -1.89 35.20
C LYS A 754 50.63 -2.55 34.07
N ARG A 755 49.37 -2.13 33.91
CA ARG A 755 48.46 -2.63 32.88
C ARG A 755 49.05 -2.58 31.46
N ALA A 756 49.79 -1.51 31.14
CA ALA A 756 50.45 -1.35 29.84
C ALA A 756 51.49 -2.45 29.55
N GLU A 757 52.24 -2.89 30.56
CA GLU A 757 53.24 -3.95 30.42
C GLU A 757 52.59 -5.32 30.22
N LEU A 758 51.48 -5.59 30.92
CA LEU A 758 50.69 -6.81 30.72
C LEU A 758 50.11 -6.88 29.31
N ILE A 759 49.61 -5.77 28.78
CA ILE A 759 49.12 -5.69 27.39
C ILE A 759 50.24 -5.97 26.39
N ALA A 760 51.45 -5.43 26.62
CA ALA A 760 52.60 -5.68 25.75
C ALA A 760 53.01 -7.17 25.77
N GLU A 761 53.02 -7.80 26.95
CA GLU A 761 53.34 -9.22 27.09
C GLU A 761 52.28 -10.13 26.45
N LEU A 762 50.99 -9.81 26.59
CA LEU A 762 49.91 -10.54 25.93
C LEU A 762 50.02 -10.46 24.40
N LYS A 763 50.35 -9.28 23.85
CA LYS A 763 50.65 -9.12 22.41
C LYS A 763 51.85 -9.97 21.99
N GLN A 764 52.93 -9.97 22.77
CA GLN A 764 54.14 -10.75 22.47
C GLN A 764 53.87 -12.26 22.50
N ARG A 765 53.00 -12.73 23.39
CA ARG A 765 52.57 -14.14 23.49
C ARG A 765 51.50 -14.52 22.45
N GLY A 766 51.15 -13.62 21.54
CA GLY A 766 50.24 -13.89 20.42
C GLY A 766 48.76 -13.95 20.80
N PHE A 767 48.36 -13.38 21.94
CA PHE A 767 46.94 -13.22 22.24
C PHE A 767 46.33 -12.18 21.31
N LYS A 768 45.20 -12.53 20.69
CA LYS A 768 44.41 -11.60 19.90
C LYS A 768 43.55 -10.74 20.82
N THR A 769 43.30 -9.50 20.43
CA THR A 769 42.31 -8.66 21.12
C THR A 769 40.90 -9.15 20.85
N TYR A 770 39.94 -8.76 21.68
CA TYR A 770 38.52 -9.06 21.43
C TYR A 770 38.08 -8.56 20.04
N GLN A 771 38.55 -7.37 19.63
CA GLN A 771 38.29 -6.82 18.31
C GLN A 771 38.92 -7.64 17.18
N GLN A 772 40.14 -8.15 17.36
CA GLN A 772 40.77 -9.02 16.36
C GLN A 772 40.04 -10.36 16.23
N ILE A 773 39.45 -10.88 17.31
CA ILE A 773 38.70 -12.14 17.28
C ILE A 773 37.32 -11.95 16.65
N PHE A 774 36.57 -10.92 17.03
CA PHE A 774 35.17 -10.77 16.60
C PHE A 774 34.95 -9.84 15.40
N HIS A 775 35.84 -8.88 15.15
CA HIS A 775 35.74 -7.85 14.11
C HIS A 775 36.85 -7.91 13.04
N GLY A 776 37.66 -8.97 13.01
CA GLY A 776 38.58 -9.24 11.90
C GLY A 776 39.74 -8.24 11.73
N GLY A 777 40.00 -7.39 12.73
CA GLY A 777 41.10 -6.42 12.70
C GLY A 777 40.80 -5.10 11.96
N LEU A 778 39.54 -4.80 11.65
CA LEU A 778 39.14 -3.45 11.26
C LEU A 778 39.32 -2.50 12.46
N GLU A 779 40.11 -1.45 12.27
CA GLU A 779 40.19 -0.33 13.22
C GLU A 779 38.79 0.30 13.33
N ALA A 780 38.39 0.64 14.56
CA ALA A 780 37.11 1.28 14.80
C ALA A 780 37.02 2.60 14.01
N PRO A 781 35.83 3.01 13.53
CA PRO A 781 35.64 4.37 13.05
C PRO A 781 36.02 5.33 14.18
N ASP A 782 36.97 6.22 13.92
CA ASP A 782 37.41 7.25 14.86
C ASP A 782 36.24 8.17 15.23
N GLY A 783 35.61 7.88 16.36
CA GLY A 783 34.41 8.56 16.84
C GLY A 783 34.25 8.40 18.35
N ASP A 784 34.92 9.30 19.06
CA ASP A 784 34.81 9.65 20.48
C ASP A 784 35.49 8.74 21.53
N ASP A 785 36.49 9.37 22.17
CA ASP A 785 37.23 9.01 23.39
C ASP A 785 38.49 8.13 23.22
N VAL A 786 39.60 8.79 22.85
CA VAL A 786 40.97 8.25 22.67
C VAL A 786 41.64 7.86 24.01
N THR A 787 40.87 7.40 25.00
CA THR A 787 41.39 6.89 26.28
C THR A 787 40.98 5.45 26.62
N LYS A 788 40.28 4.73 25.73
CA LYS A 788 39.91 3.32 25.98
C LYS A 788 41.00 2.31 25.57
N THR A 789 41.82 2.02 26.56
CA THR A 789 42.84 0.97 26.61
C THR A 789 42.22 -0.45 26.77
N SER A 790 41.27 -0.90 25.91
CA SER A 790 40.35 -2.02 26.24
C SER A 790 40.33 -3.25 25.31
N GLY A 791 41.38 -3.55 24.55
CA GLY A 791 41.37 -4.72 23.64
C GLY A 791 41.45 -6.09 24.34
N PHE A 792 42.07 -6.15 25.53
CA PHE A 792 42.33 -7.39 26.29
C PHE A 792 41.46 -7.52 27.57
N ASP A 793 40.42 -6.70 27.69
CA ASP A 793 39.61 -6.63 28.92
C ASP A 793 38.86 -7.94 29.20
N TYR A 794 38.56 -8.72 28.16
CA TYR A 794 37.98 -10.07 28.31
C TYR A 794 38.92 -11.08 29.01
N LEU A 795 40.22 -10.77 29.09
CA LEU A 795 41.23 -11.54 29.83
C LEU A 795 41.56 -10.89 31.18
N LEU A 796 41.90 -9.61 31.17
CA LEU A 796 42.39 -8.88 32.36
C LEU A 796 41.26 -8.49 33.33
N GLY A 797 40.01 -8.44 32.87
CA GLY A 797 38.83 -8.18 33.69
C GLY A 797 38.25 -9.43 34.37
N MET A 798 38.88 -10.60 34.23
CA MET A 798 38.42 -11.81 34.89
C MET A 798 38.56 -11.71 36.41
N PRO A 799 37.52 -12.04 37.20
CA PRO A 799 37.61 -12.03 38.66
C PRO A 799 38.69 -13.00 39.15
N ILE A 800 39.42 -12.64 40.21
CA ILE A 800 40.53 -13.46 40.74
C ILE A 800 40.08 -14.89 41.09
N TRP A 801 38.87 -15.04 41.63
CA TRP A 801 38.30 -16.35 41.96
C TRP A 801 38.00 -17.24 40.74
N SER A 802 38.00 -16.69 39.52
CA SER A 802 37.79 -17.46 38.28
C SER A 802 39.08 -18.10 37.75
N LEU A 803 40.23 -17.83 38.37
CA LEU A 803 41.53 -18.37 37.99
C LEU A 803 41.78 -19.75 38.65
N THR A 804 40.87 -20.69 38.44
CA THR A 804 40.90 -22.03 39.05
C THR A 804 40.92 -23.15 38.00
N VAL A 805 41.35 -24.35 38.43
CA VAL A 805 41.34 -25.56 37.58
C VAL A 805 39.91 -25.93 37.18
N GLU A 806 38.96 -25.81 38.10
CA GLU A 806 37.53 -26.06 37.85
C GLU A 806 36.99 -25.18 36.71
N ARG A 807 37.41 -23.90 36.66
CA ARG A 807 37.01 -22.99 35.59
C ARG A 807 37.62 -23.38 34.24
N ILE A 808 38.85 -23.87 34.22
CA ILE A 808 39.47 -24.42 33.00
C ILE A 808 38.67 -25.62 32.49
N GLU A 809 38.27 -26.54 33.37
CA GLU A 809 37.46 -27.71 32.99
C GLU A 809 36.09 -27.29 32.42
N GLU A 810 35.45 -26.29 33.02
CA GLU A 810 34.20 -25.73 32.51
C GLU A 810 34.39 -25.09 31.12
N LEU A 811 35.42 -24.27 30.93
CA LEU A 811 35.72 -23.64 29.64
C LEU A 811 36.11 -24.67 28.57
N LYS A 812 36.85 -25.72 28.94
CA LYS A 812 37.15 -26.84 28.04
C LYS A 812 35.90 -27.62 27.65
N ARG A 813 34.94 -27.80 28.57
CA ARG A 813 33.63 -28.39 28.26
C ARG A 813 32.87 -27.51 27.27
N GLN A 814 32.77 -26.21 27.53
CA GLN A 814 32.13 -25.26 26.60
C GLN A 814 32.81 -25.27 25.21
N MET A 815 34.14 -25.33 25.16
CA MET A 815 34.90 -25.42 23.92
C MET A 815 34.66 -26.75 23.17
N LYS A 816 34.50 -27.86 23.90
CA LYS A 816 34.14 -29.16 23.33
C LYS A 816 32.73 -29.11 22.73
N ASP A 817 31.77 -28.57 23.46
CA ASP A 817 30.38 -28.40 22.99
C ASP A 817 30.35 -27.54 21.72
N LYS A 818 31.07 -26.43 21.70
CA LYS A 818 31.20 -25.55 20.53
C LYS A 818 31.92 -26.18 19.34
N THR A 819 32.93 -27.02 19.60
CA THR A 819 33.60 -27.77 18.54
C THR A 819 32.66 -28.82 17.95
N SER A 820 31.89 -29.53 18.78
CA SER A 820 30.87 -30.46 18.29
C SER A 820 29.76 -29.76 17.50
N GLU A 821 29.33 -28.56 17.93
CA GLU A 821 28.37 -27.72 17.19
C GLU A 821 28.93 -27.32 15.81
N LEU A 822 30.20 -26.88 15.76
CA LEU A 822 30.91 -26.53 14.52
C LEU A 822 31.03 -27.73 13.57
N ASP A 823 31.51 -28.88 14.07
CA ASP A 823 31.68 -30.09 13.26
C ASP A 823 30.34 -30.57 12.68
N ASN A 824 29.26 -30.50 13.48
CA ASN A 824 27.92 -30.85 13.03
C ASN A 824 27.42 -29.88 11.95
N LEU A 825 27.63 -28.57 12.12
CA LEU A 825 27.21 -27.56 11.15
C LEU A 825 28.00 -27.67 9.84
N GLU A 826 29.31 -27.89 9.90
CA GLU A 826 30.17 -28.07 8.72
C GLU A 826 29.74 -29.29 7.91
N ARG A 827 29.36 -30.39 8.57
CA ARG A 827 28.85 -31.62 7.93
C ARG A 827 27.42 -31.50 7.40
N THR A 828 26.58 -30.65 7.99
CA THR A 828 25.18 -30.52 7.56
C THR A 828 25.13 -29.80 6.20
N PRO A 829 24.57 -30.42 5.15
CA PRO A 829 24.43 -29.76 3.85
C PRO A 829 23.42 -28.60 3.94
N ILE A 830 23.59 -27.57 3.11
CA ILE A 830 22.73 -26.37 3.14
C ILE A 830 21.26 -26.70 2.84
N GLN A 831 21.04 -27.74 2.03
CA GLN A 831 19.72 -28.26 1.69
C GLN A 831 18.97 -28.73 2.94
N ASP A 832 19.65 -29.43 3.85
CA ASP A 832 19.03 -29.94 5.08
C ASP A 832 18.71 -28.81 6.05
N LEU A 833 19.51 -27.73 6.08
CA LEU A 833 19.18 -26.53 6.86
C LEU A 833 17.87 -25.91 6.36
N TRP A 834 17.70 -25.79 5.05
CA TRP A 834 16.47 -25.26 4.49
C TRP A 834 15.28 -26.19 4.70
N LEU A 835 15.46 -27.51 4.56
CA LEU A 835 14.39 -28.48 4.83
C LEU A 835 13.89 -28.38 6.28
N ARG A 836 14.78 -28.21 7.26
CA ARG A 836 14.39 -28.01 8.67
C ARG A 836 13.55 -26.75 8.88
N ASP A 837 13.93 -25.65 8.23
CA ASP A 837 13.16 -24.40 8.32
C ASP A 837 11.80 -24.54 7.62
N LEU A 838 11.72 -25.24 6.49
CA LEU A 838 10.45 -25.56 5.81
C LEU A 838 9.54 -26.45 6.68
N ASP A 839 10.11 -27.41 7.41
CA ASP A 839 9.38 -28.25 8.37
C ASP A 839 8.83 -27.41 9.53
N ALA A 840 9.60 -26.44 10.03
CA ALA A 840 9.16 -25.52 11.07
C ALA A 840 8.00 -24.62 10.58
N VAL A 841 8.07 -24.12 9.35
CA VAL A 841 6.96 -23.36 8.74
C VAL A 841 5.70 -24.22 8.63
N MET A 842 5.84 -25.47 8.15
CA MET A 842 4.70 -26.38 8.02
C MET A 842 4.05 -26.69 9.37
N ALA A 843 4.86 -26.95 10.41
CA ALA A 843 4.38 -27.24 11.75
C ALA A 843 3.62 -26.04 12.37
N GLU A 844 4.08 -24.81 12.14
CA GLU A 844 3.36 -23.62 12.64
C GLU A 844 2.07 -23.37 11.84
N LEU A 845 2.04 -23.67 10.53
CA LEU A 845 0.80 -23.63 9.73
C LEU A 845 -0.24 -24.62 10.27
N ASP A 846 0.17 -25.84 10.59
CA ASP A 846 -0.72 -26.85 11.17
C ASP A 846 -1.25 -26.41 12.54
N ALA A 847 -0.40 -25.80 13.37
CA ALA A 847 -0.80 -25.25 14.67
C ALA A 847 -1.82 -24.10 14.54
N ILE A 848 -1.69 -23.25 13.52
CA ILE A 848 -2.67 -22.18 13.22
C ILE A 848 -4.02 -22.78 12.81
N ASP A 849 -4.02 -23.76 11.90
CA ASP A 849 -5.25 -24.38 11.43
C ASP A 849 -5.98 -25.11 12.58
N GLU A 850 -5.23 -25.83 13.45
CA GLU A 850 -5.80 -26.46 14.65
C GLU A 850 -6.43 -25.45 15.61
N TYR A 851 -5.79 -24.29 15.80
CA TYR A 851 -6.30 -23.22 16.65
C TYR A 851 -7.61 -22.63 16.08
N GLU A 852 -7.64 -22.33 14.77
CA GLU A 852 -8.82 -21.78 14.08
C GLU A 852 -9.99 -22.77 14.06
N GLU A 853 -9.72 -24.05 13.81
CA GLU A 853 -10.73 -25.11 13.92
C GLU A 853 -11.30 -25.20 15.34
N GLY A 854 -10.46 -25.04 16.35
CA GLY A 854 -10.87 -25.03 17.76
C GLY A 854 -11.88 -23.92 18.04
N LEU A 855 -11.60 -22.70 17.55
CA LEU A 855 -12.51 -21.56 17.67
C LEU A 855 -13.85 -21.81 16.96
N HIS A 856 -13.82 -22.35 15.74
CA HIS A 856 -15.05 -22.68 15.00
C HIS A 856 -15.90 -23.74 15.71
N LYS A 857 -15.27 -24.80 16.26
CA LYS A 857 -15.97 -25.84 17.03
C LYS A 857 -16.63 -25.25 18.28
N GLU A 858 -15.96 -24.31 18.95
CA GLU A 858 -16.52 -23.62 20.12
C GLU A 858 -17.69 -22.70 19.75
N GLU A 859 -17.57 -21.94 18.66
CA GLU A 859 -18.64 -21.08 18.15
C GLU A 859 -19.90 -21.90 17.78
N GLN A 860 -19.72 -23.03 17.09
CA GLN A 860 -20.82 -23.96 16.77
C GLN A 860 -21.44 -24.55 18.04
N ARG A 861 -20.64 -24.87 19.06
CA ARG A 861 -21.14 -25.36 20.35
C ARG A 861 -22.03 -24.31 21.03
N LEU A 862 -21.62 -23.04 21.02
CA LEU A 862 -22.39 -21.92 21.57
C LEU A 862 -23.72 -21.72 20.82
N LYS A 863 -23.70 -21.77 19.47
CA LYS A 863 -24.91 -21.70 18.63
C LYS A 863 -25.89 -22.85 18.86
N SER A 864 -25.39 -24.05 19.19
CA SER A 864 -26.21 -25.25 19.41
C SER A 864 -26.89 -25.32 20.79
N GLY A 865 -26.68 -24.35 21.69
CA GLY A 865 -27.37 -24.27 22.98
C GLY A 865 -27.08 -25.40 23.99
N LYS A 866 -26.21 -26.37 23.66
CA LYS A 866 -25.84 -27.47 24.57
C LYS A 866 -24.90 -26.98 25.68
N ARG A 867 -25.47 -26.38 26.73
CA ARG A 867 -24.78 -26.27 28.03
C ARG A 867 -24.46 -27.68 28.53
N ALA A 868 -23.17 -28.02 28.58
CA ALA A 868 -22.72 -29.21 29.29
C ALA A 868 -23.11 -29.07 30.78
N ARG A 869 -24.04 -29.91 31.25
CA ARG A 869 -24.25 -30.08 32.70
C ARG A 869 -22.92 -30.56 33.30
N PRO A 870 -22.44 -29.95 34.40
CA PRO A 870 -21.26 -30.48 35.07
C PRO A 870 -21.58 -31.91 35.52
N LYS A 871 -20.73 -32.87 35.14
CA LYS A 871 -20.84 -34.26 35.61
C LYS A 871 -20.79 -34.24 37.13
N ALA A 872 -21.90 -34.61 37.77
CA ALA A 872 -21.93 -34.93 39.19
C ALA A 872 -20.90 -36.04 39.45
N GLY A 873 -19.85 -35.70 40.17
CA GLY A 873 -18.89 -36.67 40.69
C GLY A 873 -19.62 -37.60 41.65
N SER A 874 -19.65 -38.88 41.29
CA SER A 874 -19.95 -39.98 42.19
C SER A 874 -18.86 -40.06 43.26
N SER A 875 -19.07 -39.40 44.41
CA SER A 875 -18.27 -39.63 45.61
C SER A 875 -18.92 -40.76 46.41
N ARG A 876 -18.36 -41.96 46.29
CA ARG A 876 -18.54 -43.04 47.28
C ARG A 876 -18.03 -42.54 48.63
N GLY A 877 -18.88 -42.69 49.65
CA GLY A 877 -18.74 -42.02 50.92
C GLY A 877 -17.62 -42.52 51.84
N ARG A 878 -17.34 -41.69 52.85
CA ARG A 878 -17.07 -42.11 54.24
C ARG A 878 -17.13 -40.88 55.17
N GLY A 879 -18.06 -40.92 56.13
CA GLY A 879 -17.79 -40.54 57.52
C GLY A 879 -18.04 -39.10 58.00
N ARG A 880 -19.21 -38.93 58.65
CA ARG A 880 -19.48 -38.29 59.96
C ARG A 880 -19.26 -36.78 60.20
N GLY A 881 -20.32 -36.16 60.75
CA GLY A 881 -20.25 -35.09 61.77
C GLY A 881 -20.88 -33.76 61.35
N GLN A 882 -22.21 -33.61 61.34
CA GLN A 882 -23.02 -32.89 62.34
C GLN A 882 -22.72 -31.40 62.54
N GLY A 883 -23.75 -30.56 62.36
CA GLY A 883 -23.82 -29.23 62.99
C GLY A 883 -24.42 -28.13 62.12
N GLY A 884 -25.73 -28.17 61.87
CA GLY A 884 -26.46 -27.08 61.24
C GLY A 884 -26.97 -26.03 62.23
N ARG A 885 -27.16 -24.79 61.73
CA ARG A 885 -28.16 -23.75 62.08
C ARG A 885 -27.59 -22.44 61.52
N GLY A 886 -28.24 -21.65 60.68
CA GLY A 886 -29.67 -21.50 60.41
C GLY A 886 -30.03 -20.03 60.64
N LYS A 887 -30.15 -19.28 59.53
CA LYS A 887 -30.99 -18.07 59.29
C LYS A 887 -31.15 -17.05 60.44
N LYS A 888 -30.91 -15.77 60.14
CA LYS A 888 -31.98 -14.83 59.74
C LYS A 888 -31.42 -13.46 59.32
N SER A 889 -32.02 -12.98 58.24
CA SER A 889 -32.17 -11.61 57.76
C SER A 889 -32.57 -10.60 58.84
N ILE A 890 -32.22 -9.32 58.65
CA ILE A 890 -33.15 -8.22 58.41
C ILE A 890 -32.34 -6.97 58.01
N VAL A 891 -32.91 -6.24 57.06
CA VAL A 891 -32.51 -4.96 56.45
C VAL A 891 -33.07 -3.83 57.31
N GLU A 892 -32.35 -2.73 57.51
CA GLU A 892 -32.83 -1.36 57.27
C GLU A 892 -31.75 -0.31 57.57
N ALA A 893 -31.85 0.80 56.84
CA ALA A 893 -30.86 1.84 56.63
C ALA A 893 -31.23 3.16 57.36
N GLN A 894 -30.43 4.22 57.08
CA GLN A 894 -30.45 5.62 57.56
C GLN A 894 -29.43 5.90 58.68
N GLU A 895 -28.68 7.00 58.71
CA GLU A 895 -28.56 8.19 57.85
C GLU A 895 -27.22 8.89 58.18
N ASP A 896 -26.88 9.89 57.38
CA ASP A 896 -25.62 10.62 57.24
C ASP A 896 -25.10 11.39 58.48
N ALA A 897 -23.79 11.67 58.50
CA ALA A 897 -23.22 12.96 58.94
C ALA A 897 -21.73 13.09 58.56
N ASP A 898 -21.37 14.29 58.12
CA ASP A 898 -20.12 14.75 57.53
C ASP A 898 -18.90 14.83 58.48
N ALA A 899 -17.73 14.95 57.83
CA ALA A 899 -16.70 15.97 58.06
C ALA A 899 -15.31 15.53 58.60
N GLU A 900 -14.32 16.05 57.87
CA GLU A 900 -13.01 16.57 58.29
C GLU A 900 -11.72 15.76 58.13
N GLU A 901 -10.72 16.57 57.74
CA GLU A 901 -9.40 16.36 57.16
C GLU A 901 -8.34 16.00 58.21
N GLU A 902 -7.25 15.35 57.77
CA GLU A 902 -5.86 15.88 57.80
C GLU A 902 -4.79 14.76 57.86
N GLU A 903 -3.81 14.95 56.97
CA GLU A 903 -2.35 14.77 57.08
C GLU A 903 -1.67 13.47 57.58
N GLY A 904 -0.59 13.11 56.87
CA GLY A 904 0.45 12.19 57.35
C GLY A 904 1.29 11.58 56.24
N GLU A 905 2.36 12.27 55.83
CA GLU A 905 3.54 11.71 55.17
C GLU A 905 4.23 10.68 56.08
N ASP A 906 4.81 9.61 55.51
CA ASP A 906 6.20 9.22 55.78
C ASP A 906 6.61 7.96 54.99
N ASP A 907 7.83 8.05 54.48
CA ASP A 907 8.62 7.03 53.78
C ASP A 907 8.86 5.76 54.61
N GLU A 908 9.04 4.61 53.95
CA GLU A 908 10.25 3.78 54.17
C GLU A 908 10.36 2.61 53.18
N ASP A 909 11.52 2.58 52.53
CA ASP A 909 12.05 1.52 51.68
C ASP A 909 12.16 0.17 52.41
N GLY A 910 11.63 -0.89 51.79
CA GLY A 910 11.89 -2.29 52.14
C GLY A 910 12.35 -3.10 50.93
N PRO A 911 13.41 -3.93 51.02
CA PRO A 911 14.10 -4.49 49.86
C PRO A 911 13.30 -5.62 49.17
N PRO A 912 13.52 -5.88 47.86
CA PRO A 912 12.79 -6.92 47.14
C PRO A 912 13.30 -8.32 47.53
N PRO A 913 12.43 -9.35 47.58
CA PRO A 913 12.86 -10.69 47.94
C PRO A 913 13.64 -11.38 46.81
N ALA A 914 14.67 -12.10 47.23
CA ALA A 914 15.66 -12.78 46.42
C ALA A 914 15.09 -13.80 45.41
N ALA A 915 15.71 -13.81 44.23
CA ALA A 915 15.50 -14.79 43.17
C ALA A 915 15.89 -16.21 43.60
N LYS A 916 14.96 -17.17 43.48
CA LYS A 916 15.24 -18.60 43.62
C LYS A 916 15.69 -19.20 42.29
N LYS A 917 16.80 -19.94 42.36
CA LYS A 917 17.44 -20.72 41.30
C LYS A 917 16.49 -21.68 40.60
N ALA A 918 16.58 -21.70 39.26
CA ALA A 918 15.96 -22.66 38.37
C ALA A 918 16.78 -23.97 38.26
N LYS A 919 16.08 -25.11 38.26
CA LYS A 919 16.26 -26.24 37.32
C LYS A 919 15.33 -27.41 37.63
N ALA A 920 14.43 -27.72 36.69
CA ALA A 920 14.05 -29.07 36.26
C ALA A 920 13.32 -28.91 34.90
N ASP A 921 13.65 -29.76 33.92
CA ASP A 921 13.05 -29.76 32.59
C ASP A 921 11.52 -29.93 32.67
N GLU A 922 10.78 -28.86 32.36
CA GLU A 922 9.33 -28.86 32.23
C GLU A 922 9.00 -29.33 30.79
N THR A 923 8.26 -30.44 30.66
CA THR A 923 7.86 -30.92 29.33
C THR A 923 6.88 -29.93 28.69
N ALA A 924 6.90 -29.80 27.36
CA ALA A 924 6.03 -28.87 26.61
C ALA A 924 4.54 -29.03 26.97
N SER A 925 4.12 -30.24 27.38
CA SER A 925 2.76 -30.53 27.84
C SER A 925 2.38 -29.82 29.14
N ASP A 926 3.27 -29.79 30.13
CA ASP A 926 3.01 -29.16 31.44
C ASP A 926 2.99 -27.62 31.34
N PHE A 927 3.84 -27.06 30.47
CA PHE A 927 3.84 -25.64 30.16
C PHE A 927 2.54 -25.19 29.46
N ILE A 928 2.04 -25.99 28.52
CA ILE A 928 0.77 -25.74 27.81
C ILE A 928 -0.42 -25.84 28.77
N ALA A 929 -0.41 -26.77 29.72
CA ALA A 929 -1.48 -26.91 30.72
C ALA A 929 -1.60 -25.68 31.63
N ARG A 930 -0.46 -25.17 32.14
CA ARG A 930 -0.44 -23.94 32.96
C ARG A 930 -0.82 -22.68 32.19
N LEU A 931 -0.48 -22.60 30.90
CA LEU A 931 -0.88 -21.50 30.03
C LEU A 931 -2.39 -21.48 29.80
N LYS A 932 -3.01 -22.64 29.61
CA LYS A 932 -4.47 -22.77 29.52
C LYS A 932 -5.15 -22.33 30.82
N GLU A 933 -4.61 -22.70 31.98
CA GLU A 933 -5.16 -22.27 33.28
C GLU A 933 -5.05 -20.76 33.50
N ARG A 934 -3.90 -20.14 33.15
CA ARG A 934 -3.71 -18.69 33.27
C ARG A 934 -4.56 -17.88 32.29
N GLN A 935 -4.80 -18.39 31.08
CA GLN A 935 -5.68 -17.73 30.10
C GLN A 935 -7.16 -17.83 30.50
N VAL A 936 -7.59 -18.96 31.07
CA VAL A 936 -8.96 -19.12 31.61
C VAL A 936 -9.20 -18.20 32.82
N GLN A 937 -8.19 -17.99 33.68
CA GLN A 937 -8.30 -17.02 34.77
C GLN A 937 -8.38 -15.56 34.27
N ARG A 938 -7.65 -15.20 33.20
CA ARG A 938 -7.72 -13.88 32.58
C ARG A 938 -9.04 -13.63 31.85
N SER A 939 -9.60 -14.63 31.18
CA SER A 939 -10.92 -14.50 30.54
C SER A 939 -12.01 -14.23 31.57
N LYS A 940 -11.96 -14.90 32.74
CA LYS A 940 -12.89 -14.65 33.85
C LYS A 940 -12.78 -13.24 34.43
N MET A 941 -11.58 -12.68 34.57
CA MET A 941 -11.41 -11.29 35.01
C MET A 941 -11.89 -10.27 33.98
N SER A 942 -11.67 -10.53 32.69
CA SER A 942 -12.17 -9.69 31.59
C SER A 942 -13.71 -9.67 31.54
N THR A 943 -14.37 -10.81 31.75
CA THR A 943 -15.85 -10.87 31.77
C THR A 943 -16.44 -10.14 32.98
N LEU A 944 -15.75 -10.14 34.13
CA LEU A 944 -16.17 -9.40 35.33
C LEU A 944 -16.02 -7.87 35.18
N GLN A 945 -15.03 -7.39 34.43
CA GLN A 945 -14.87 -5.96 34.15
C GLN A 945 -15.88 -5.42 33.13
N VAL A 946 -16.29 -6.25 32.17
CA VAL A 946 -17.32 -5.86 31.17
C VAL A 946 -18.70 -5.77 31.80
N SER A 947 -19.07 -6.69 32.71
CA SER A 947 -20.38 -6.61 33.37
C SER A 947 -20.49 -5.44 34.36
N ALA A 948 -19.38 -5.02 34.98
CA ALA A 948 -19.35 -3.86 35.88
C ALA A 948 -19.53 -2.53 35.13
N GLY A 949 -19.07 -2.44 33.87
CA GLY A 949 -19.23 -1.27 33.01
C GLY A 949 -20.65 -1.09 32.43
N GLU A 950 -21.35 -2.20 32.16
CA GLU A 950 -22.74 -2.17 31.67
C GLU A 950 -23.73 -1.74 32.75
N GLU A 951 -23.50 -2.10 34.03
CA GLU A 951 -24.32 -1.63 35.15
C GLU A 951 -24.15 -0.13 35.44
N THR A 952 -22.97 0.45 35.15
CA THR A 952 -22.73 1.89 35.33
C THR A 952 -23.35 2.74 34.21
N GLN A 953 -23.41 2.22 32.97
CA GLN A 953 -24.07 2.91 31.86
C GLN A 953 -25.60 2.85 31.95
N SER A 954 -26.17 1.75 32.43
CA SER A 954 -27.63 1.63 32.66
C SER A 954 -28.14 2.56 33.76
N LYS A 955 -27.32 2.86 34.78
CA LYS A 955 -27.66 3.83 35.84
C LYS A 955 -27.59 5.28 35.37
N ARG A 956 -26.63 5.65 34.51
CA ARG A 956 -26.53 7.01 33.93
C ARG A 956 -27.66 7.34 32.96
N ALA A 957 -28.11 6.37 32.16
CA ALA A 957 -29.22 6.59 31.20
C ALA A 957 -30.60 6.76 31.87
N ARG A 958 -30.75 6.45 33.16
CA ARG A 958 -31.99 6.66 33.93
C ARG A 958 -32.03 7.97 34.71
N THR A 959 -30.93 8.73 34.74
CA THR A 959 -30.86 10.02 35.44
C THR A 959 -30.95 11.23 34.49
N GLU A 960 -30.94 11.00 33.18
CA GLU A 960 -31.08 12.05 32.14
C GLU A 960 -32.35 11.86 31.27
N SER A 961 -33.44 11.36 31.87
CA SER A 961 -34.79 11.36 31.27
C SER A 961 -35.78 12.16 32.10
#